data_AF-B5VWN0-F1
#
_entry.id   AF-B5VWN0-F1
#
_cell.length_a   1.000
_cell.length_b   1.000
_cell.length_c   1.000
_cell.angle_alpha   90.00
_cell.angle_beta   90.00
_cell.angle_gamma   90.00
#
_symmetry.space_group_name_H-M   'P 1'
#
loop_
_entity.id
_entity.type
_entity.pdbx_description
1 polymer ?
#
loop_
_entity_poly.entity_id
_entity_poly.type
_entity_poly.pdbx_seq_one_letter_code
_entity_poly.pdbx_strand_id
1 'polypeptide(L)'
;MEETWQLLLKRQITDSYVQSSQEWTDINISTSGLLNLTIVSNKFTGLSMSQRKEQLQSILSQFQINISPGFISLYAVEEARSLNLSAPPLVKGSSINTWQDLALWAANPQNQSPYPQPQPRIPRTVTFYSFKGGVGRTTALTHVAWILAMRGRKVVAVDLDLEAPGLSTAFSLNPLPQFGIVDYFYERSYLPEGLEPNILITKIFGEVTIPDATGRLFIVPAGSLSLDYISKVDDLRATMILDNGETLWSMFSREIQEQLKPDVILVDSRTGINEWGALSLLQAADEAIIFLFPNEQNRQGIDLLLKSLNSFGKLSMNFVFSPVPDISDMGMAKVTKLWGILRQVIEQEIAQDELSENGYDSDDTQSEIAEPLVVPYLPPIALAEDYPVTGLLDYYNRIANLIDEDTNQLRLGEILPGKDTSERWKIIESLQFPALNAADPKSNLIELFQRTANFDKFLDETTCLIRGRKGTGKTALYLLLLKHESKAKQLARGRLDAVSFLSGHGGFENSRPTRNEFQIIHNNLTDRNGNWEALWRSYLILRLFQSNKLRLPEKGNQKSKFETLREILKRLSKENWQIEHTQALIQLSTDSNLRLLLSDALDILNEQQRHKNQTIWLLYDDLDEDFPETDGVRQHALTGLFQLIQACDARRLTSIRFKVFLREDIWNRLNFDNKSHFNGRDLFLRWTRIDFLRLALRQAMQSGDFKDLVDRIAPVENIDNASEDNLNLALDLLWGIRRRTDNKAKYVYRWVYERLSDLNGTAFPRSLSALLEAARDQELTYKDQTSVKSPTDDRLLRGKSLEIGLEKASEERCDAIKQEYPDLCKFFDSLEGVPALPSREQLEQIWQNNALEIYSQFDEFANFLSEIGLAKWREKEQRYGFADIYVYGFRMSRTGTK
;
A
#
# COMPACT_ATOMS: atom_id res chain seq x y z
N MET A 1 8.71 25.43 21.56
CA MET A 1 7.68 26.35 22.05
C MET A 1 8.19 27.77 21.98
N GLU A 2 7.74 28.58 21.03
CA GLU A 2 7.65 30.02 21.31
C GLU A 2 6.44 30.19 22.23
N GLU A 3 6.65 30.53 23.50
CA GLU A 3 5.55 30.76 24.44
C GLU A 3 4.70 31.94 23.95
N THR A 4 3.38 31.74 23.80
CA THR A 4 2.48 32.84 23.43
C THR A 4 2.52 33.94 24.48
N TRP A 5 2.28 35.20 24.09
CA TRP A 5 2.33 36.32 25.03
C TRP A 5 1.35 36.16 26.20
N GLN A 6 0.23 35.47 25.99
CA GLN A 6 -0.75 35.16 27.04
C GLN A 6 -0.15 34.25 28.12
N LEU A 7 0.60 33.21 27.71
CA LEU A 7 1.30 32.30 28.60
C LEU A 7 2.40 33.03 29.38
N LEU A 8 3.19 33.85 28.68
CA LEU A 8 4.24 34.68 29.29
C LEU A 8 3.66 35.67 30.30
N LEU A 9 2.56 36.34 29.97
CA LEU A 9 1.88 37.26 30.86
C LEU A 9 1.35 36.56 32.11
N LYS A 10 0.70 35.39 31.94
CA LYS A 10 0.22 34.60 33.08
C LYS A 10 1.34 34.15 33.98
N ARG A 11 2.43 33.65 33.41
CA ARG A 11 3.62 33.24 34.15
C ARG A 11 4.20 34.41 34.94
N GLN A 12 4.43 35.54 34.30
CA GLN A 12 5.03 36.71 34.95
C GLN A 12 4.15 37.28 36.07
N ILE A 13 2.83 37.34 35.89
CA ILE A 13 1.89 37.77 36.93
C ILE A 13 1.87 36.75 38.09
N THR A 14 1.83 35.45 37.78
CA THR A 14 1.84 34.39 38.79
C THR A 14 3.12 34.45 39.62
N ASP A 15 4.29 34.49 38.98
CA ASP A 15 5.60 34.59 39.63
C ASP A 15 5.75 35.86 40.50
N SER A 16 5.09 36.94 40.07
CA SER A 16 5.15 38.22 40.78
C SER A 16 4.23 38.29 42.00
N TYR A 17 3.10 37.59 42.02
CA TYR A 17 2.06 37.79 43.04
C TYR A 17 1.65 36.54 43.83
N VAL A 18 2.01 35.33 43.38
CA VAL A 18 1.64 34.08 44.04
C VAL A 18 2.87 33.47 44.71
N GLN A 19 2.89 33.42 46.05
CA GLN A 19 3.99 32.85 46.84
C GLN A 19 3.54 31.71 47.77
N SER A 20 2.24 31.57 47.98
CA SER A 20 1.63 30.57 48.85
C SER A 20 0.37 29.97 48.23
N SER A 21 -0.10 28.83 48.76
CA SER A 21 -1.29 28.13 48.27
C SER A 21 -2.62 28.89 48.46
N GLN A 22 -2.61 30.01 49.17
CA GLN A 22 -3.78 30.86 49.42
C GLN A 22 -3.85 32.06 48.47
N GLU A 23 -2.78 32.30 47.71
CA GLU A 23 -2.67 33.33 46.70
C GLU A 23 -2.88 32.71 45.33
N TRP A 24 -3.52 33.44 44.43
CA TRP A 24 -3.83 32.94 43.10
C TRP A 24 -4.12 34.10 42.16
N THR A 25 -3.98 33.83 40.87
CA THR A 25 -4.30 34.78 39.81
C THR A 25 -5.20 34.12 38.78
N ASP A 26 -6.22 34.85 38.32
CA ASP A 26 -7.04 34.48 37.18
C ASP A 26 -6.90 35.55 36.09
N ILE A 27 -6.56 35.10 34.88
CA ILE A 27 -6.32 35.95 33.71
C ILE A 27 -7.24 35.48 32.62
N ASN A 28 -8.24 36.28 32.28
CA ASN A 28 -9.23 35.96 31.28
C ASN A 28 -9.31 37.10 30.25
N ILE A 29 -9.08 36.77 28.99
CA ILE A 29 -9.18 37.65 27.83
C ILE A 29 -10.56 37.40 27.23
N SER A 30 -11.39 38.44 27.24
CA SER A 30 -12.68 38.40 26.53
C SER A 30 -12.47 38.32 25.01
N THR A 31 -13.47 37.83 24.29
CA THR A 31 -13.46 37.83 22.81
C THR A 31 -13.39 39.23 22.20
N SER A 32 -13.68 40.28 22.97
CA SER A 32 -13.50 41.69 22.58
C SER A 32 -12.09 42.24 22.85
N GLY A 33 -11.16 41.41 23.32
CA GLY A 33 -9.78 41.80 23.61
C GLY A 33 -9.59 42.55 24.94
N LEU A 34 -10.59 42.54 25.82
CA LEU A 34 -10.46 43.09 27.18
C LEU A 34 -9.80 42.09 28.11
N LEU A 35 -8.77 42.54 28.85
CA LEU A 35 -8.12 41.75 29.90
C LEU A 35 -8.88 41.89 31.21
N ASN A 36 -9.51 40.81 31.63
CA ASN A 36 -10.06 40.64 32.96
C ASN A 36 -9.03 39.92 33.84
N LEU A 37 -8.72 40.50 34.97
CA LEU A 37 -7.64 40.05 35.84
C LEU A 37 -8.11 40.07 37.29
N THR A 38 -8.02 38.93 37.95
CA THR A 38 -8.19 38.82 39.40
C THR A 38 -6.87 38.37 40.01
N ILE A 39 -6.33 39.14 40.95
CA ILE A 39 -5.12 38.77 41.71
C ILE A 39 -5.47 38.80 43.19
N VAL A 40 -5.25 37.66 43.85
CA VAL A 40 -5.29 37.53 45.31
C VAL A 40 -3.87 37.34 45.81
N SER A 41 -3.32 38.33 46.52
CA SER A 41 -1.92 38.34 46.97
C SER A 41 -1.75 39.11 48.28
N ASN A 42 -0.93 38.57 49.19
CA ASN A 42 -0.53 39.25 50.42
C ASN A 42 0.31 40.51 50.14
N LYS A 43 0.88 40.65 48.94
CA LYS A 43 1.59 41.88 48.52
C LYS A 43 0.68 43.12 48.49
N PHE A 44 -0.64 42.94 48.47
CA PHE A 44 -1.61 44.03 48.48
C PHE A 44 -2.03 44.50 49.88
N THR A 45 -1.56 43.82 50.93
CA THR A 45 -1.89 44.15 52.32
C THR A 45 -1.41 45.57 52.67
N GLY A 46 -2.32 46.40 53.17
CA GLY A 46 -2.00 47.79 53.56
C GLY A 46 -1.83 48.78 52.39
N LEU A 47 -2.00 48.35 51.14
CA LEU A 47 -1.93 49.21 49.95
C LEU A 47 -3.31 49.70 49.52
N SER A 48 -3.40 50.96 49.11
CA SER A 48 -4.59 51.52 48.46
C SER A 48 -4.77 50.95 47.05
N MET A 49 -6.01 50.94 46.53
CA MET A 49 -6.31 50.41 45.19
C MET A 49 -5.51 51.13 44.08
N SER A 50 -5.21 52.42 44.24
CA SER A 50 -4.37 53.17 43.30
C SER A 50 -2.92 52.65 43.26
N GLN A 51 -2.33 52.35 44.41
CA GLN A 51 -0.99 51.77 44.51
C GLN A 51 -0.94 50.35 43.95
N ARG A 52 -1.99 49.54 44.20
CA ARG A 52 -2.10 48.19 43.63
C ARG A 52 -2.14 48.24 42.09
N LYS A 53 -2.89 49.17 41.51
CA LYS A 53 -2.97 49.37 40.05
C LYS A 53 -1.65 49.84 39.45
N GLU A 54 -0.92 50.74 40.11
CA GLU A 54 0.38 51.23 39.64
C GLU A 54 1.42 50.09 39.56
N GLN A 55 1.46 49.22 40.58
CA GLN A 55 2.33 48.03 40.57
C GLN A 55 2.00 47.11 39.39
N LEU A 56 0.71 46.83 39.14
CA LEU A 56 0.29 46.00 38.02
C LEU A 56 0.61 46.64 36.66
N GLN A 57 0.41 47.96 36.54
CA GLN A 57 0.65 48.70 35.29
C GLN A 57 2.12 48.63 34.86
N SER A 58 3.06 48.55 35.82
CA SER A 58 4.48 48.36 35.53
C SER A 58 4.75 47.04 34.80
N ILE A 59 4.06 45.96 35.17
CA ILE A 59 4.18 44.65 34.53
C ILE A 59 3.48 44.66 33.16
N LEU A 60 2.25 45.19 33.09
CA LEU A 60 1.49 45.24 31.83
C LEU A 60 2.19 46.09 30.75
N SER A 61 2.90 47.15 31.14
CA SER A 61 3.63 48.02 30.22
C SER A 61 4.78 47.34 29.48
N GLN A 62 5.30 46.22 30.01
CA GLN A 62 6.42 45.47 29.42
C GLN A 62 6.02 44.68 28.18
N PHE A 63 4.73 44.36 28.01
CA PHE A 63 4.29 43.47 26.94
C PHE A 63 3.94 44.19 25.61
N GLN A 64 3.98 45.53 25.52
CA GLN A 64 3.67 46.31 24.30
C GLN A 64 2.36 45.90 23.57
N ILE A 65 1.34 45.45 24.30
CA ILE A 65 0.10 44.92 23.69
C ILE A 65 -1.01 45.98 23.72
N ASN A 66 -1.73 46.14 22.60
CA ASN A 66 -2.98 46.90 22.50
C ASN A 66 -4.15 46.19 23.22
N ILE A 67 -4.01 45.93 24.52
CA ILE A 67 -5.08 45.35 25.34
C ILE A 67 -5.72 46.47 26.12
N SER A 68 -7.04 46.61 25.98
CA SER A 68 -7.79 47.52 26.84
C SER A 68 -8.08 46.81 28.17
N PRO A 69 -7.82 47.43 29.33
CA PRO A 69 -8.11 46.81 30.62
C PRO A 69 -9.63 46.64 30.77
N GLY A 70 -10.05 45.43 31.11
CA GLY A 70 -11.42 45.09 31.50
C GLY A 70 -11.59 45.19 33.02
N PHE A 71 -12.18 44.16 33.63
CA PHE A 71 -12.32 44.08 35.08
C PHE A 71 -10.99 43.73 35.74
N ILE A 72 -10.46 44.65 36.56
CA ILE A 72 -9.24 44.44 37.35
C ILE A 72 -9.62 44.41 38.83
N SER A 73 -9.53 43.22 39.42
CA SER A 73 -9.88 42.94 40.80
C SER A 73 -8.63 42.52 41.58
N LEU A 74 -8.20 43.34 42.54
CA LEU A 74 -6.94 43.16 43.27
C LEU A 74 -7.24 43.08 44.76
N TYR A 75 -7.07 41.91 45.37
CA TYR A 75 -7.44 41.63 46.76
C TYR A 75 -6.25 41.13 47.58
N ALA A 76 -6.16 41.59 48.83
CA ALA A 76 -5.36 40.88 49.83
C ALA A 76 -6.05 39.54 50.20
N VAL A 77 -5.30 38.56 50.69
CA VAL A 77 -5.85 37.21 51.02
C VAL A 77 -7.00 37.30 52.04
N GLU A 78 -6.90 38.19 53.02
CA GLU A 78 -7.95 38.41 54.02
C GLU A 78 -9.23 39.03 53.42
N GLU A 79 -9.07 39.96 52.46
CA GLU A 79 -10.18 40.57 51.73
C GLU A 79 -10.88 39.54 50.83
N ALA A 80 -10.12 38.67 50.17
CA ALA A 80 -10.68 37.60 49.36
C ALA A 80 -11.46 36.59 50.22
N ARG A 81 -10.95 36.25 51.43
CA ARG A 81 -11.67 35.38 52.37
C ARG A 81 -12.97 35.98 52.87
N SER A 82 -13.01 37.27 53.20
CA SER A 82 -14.24 37.91 53.68
C SER A 82 -15.33 37.97 52.61
N LEU A 83 -14.94 37.95 51.34
CA LEU A 83 -15.81 37.89 50.17
C LEU A 83 -16.11 36.46 49.69
N ASN A 84 -15.61 35.42 50.37
CA ASN A 84 -15.70 34.01 49.95
C ASN A 84 -15.18 33.76 48.51
N LEU A 85 -14.13 34.47 48.09
CA LEU A 85 -13.52 34.29 46.78
C LEU A 85 -12.56 33.10 46.79
N SER A 86 -12.72 32.21 45.81
CA SER A 86 -11.83 31.08 45.55
C SER A 86 -11.26 31.16 44.14
N ALA A 87 -10.09 30.55 43.92
CA ALA A 87 -9.53 30.43 42.59
C ALA A 87 -10.51 29.69 41.66
N PRO A 88 -10.75 30.20 40.43
CA PRO A 88 -11.58 29.49 39.48
C PRO A 88 -10.92 28.16 39.09
N PRO A 89 -11.69 27.08 38.92
CA PRO A 89 -11.14 25.83 38.42
C PRO A 89 -10.60 26.03 36.99
N LEU A 90 -9.54 25.31 36.64
CA LEU A 90 -9.10 25.25 35.24
C LEU A 90 -10.23 24.70 34.38
N VAL A 91 -10.47 25.34 33.23
CA VAL A 91 -11.44 24.86 32.26
C VAL A 91 -10.92 23.53 31.71
N LYS A 92 -11.74 22.48 31.81
CA LYS A 92 -11.44 21.19 31.20
C LYS A 92 -12.04 21.15 29.80
N GLY A 93 -11.31 20.63 28.81
CA GLY A 93 -11.83 20.52 27.44
C GLY A 93 -13.16 19.74 27.35
N SER A 94 -13.43 18.83 28.28
CA SER A 94 -14.69 18.07 28.36
C SER A 94 -15.93 18.93 28.67
N SER A 95 -15.76 20.22 28.97
CA SER A 95 -16.86 21.17 29.24
C SER A 95 -17.21 22.07 28.05
N ILE A 96 -16.54 21.91 26.90
CA ILE A 96 -16.79 22.71 25.70
C ILE A 96 -17.93 22.11 24.91
N ASN A 97 -19.11 22.73 25.03
CA ASN A 97 -20.33 22.26 24.39
C ASN A 97 -20.95 23.29 23.43
N THR A 98 -20.56 24.57 23.54
CA THR A 98 -21.07 25.66 22.71
C THR A 98 -19.96 26.36 21.91
N TRP A 99 -20.37 27.12 20.89
CA TRP A 99 -19.49 28.05 20.19
C TRP A 99 -18.89 29.11 21.11
N GLN A 100 -19.63 29.55 22.13
CA GLN A 100 -19.13 30.51 23.10
C GLN A 100 -18.01 29.90 23.95
N ASP A 101 -18.18 28.67 24.42
CA ASP A 101 -17.15 27.95 25.18
C ASP A 101 -15.89 27.78 24.33
N LEU A 102 -16.05 27.39 23.07
CA LEU A 102 -14.95 27.23 22.13
C LEU A 102 -14.22 28.55 21.85
N ALA A 103 -14.95 29.66 21.67
CA ALA A 103 -14.35 30.97 21.45
C ALA A 103 -13.58 31.47 22.69
N LEU A 104 -14.14 31.27 23.89
CA LEU A 104 -13.47 31.59 25.15
C LEU A 104 -12.23 30.73 25.38
N TRP A 105 -12.32 29.43 25.04
CA TRP A 105 -11.20 28.50 25.11
C TRP A 105 -10.05 28.94 24.20
N ALA A 106 -10.34 29.23 22.93
CA ALA A 106 -9.35 29.68 21.96
C ALA A 106 -8.71 31.03 22.33
N ALA A 107 -9.49 31.95 22.93
CA ALA A 107 -8.99 33.24 23.39
C ALA A 107 -8.08 33.14 24.64
N ASN A 108 -8.13 32.02 25.37
CA ASN A 108 -7.48 31.85 26.67
C ASN A 108 -6.58 30.61 26.76
N PRO A 109 -5.56 30.45 25.89
CA PRO A 109 -4.64 29.30 25.94
C PRO A 109 -3.94 29.13 27.28
N GLN A 110 -3.71 30.22 28.00
CA GLN A 110 -3.08 30.22 29.33
C GLN A 110 -3.92 29.55 30.42
N ASN A 111 -5.24 29.39 30.21
CA ASN A 111 -6.14 28.75 31.17
C ASN A 111 -6.51 27.31 30.80
N GLN A 112 -5.93 26.79 29.72
CA GLN A 112 -6.19 25.44 29.25
C GLN A 112 -5.39 24.42 30.09
N SER A 113 -6.00 23.26 30.32
CA SER A 113 -5.29 22.07 30.79
C SER A 113 -4.93 21.20 29.58
N PRO A 114 -3.73 20.58 29.51
CA PRO A 114 -3.38 19.70 28.40
C PRO A 114 -4.41 18.58 28.28
N TYR A 115 -5.11 18.57 27.15
CA TYR A 115 -6.16 17.60 26.87
C TYR A 115 -5.52 16.31 26.36
N PRO A 116 -5.82 15.13 26.94
CA PRO A 116 -5.40 13.87 26.33
C PRO A 116 -6.14 13.72 24.99
N GLN A 117 -5.37 13.51 23.91
CA GLN A 117 -5.89 13.18 22.59
C GLN A 117 -6.95 12.05 22.74
N PRO A 118 -8.19 12.24 22.26
CA PRO A 118 -9.20 11.20 22.33
C PRO A 118 -8.66 9.96 21.60
N GLN A 119 -8.66 8.81 22.27
CA GLN A 119 -8.37 7.56 21.56
C GLN A 119 -9.48 7.32 20.54
N PRO A 120 -9.15 6.99 19.29
CA PRO A 120 -10.16 6.70 18.28
C PRO A 120 -10.97 5.46 18.69
N ARG A 121 -12.27 5.44 18.36
CA ARG A 121 -13.24 4.42 18.81
C ARG A 121 -14.10 3.95 17.65
N ILE A 122 -14.60 2.72 17.74
CA ILE A 122 -15.68 2.21 16.89
C ILE A 122 -17.00 2.22 17.69
N PRO A 123 -18.09 2.81 17.15
CA PRO A 123 -18.20 3.39 15.82
C PRO A 123 -17.60 4.79 15.79
N ARG A 124 -16.92 5.11 14.69
CA ARG A 124 -16.44 6.47 14.45
C ARG A 124 -17.61 7.35 14.03
N THR A 125 -17.71 8.56 14.57
CA THR A 125 -18.70 9.56 14.16
C THR A 125 -18.07 10.60 13.23
N VAL A 126 -18.50 10.60 11.96
CA VAL A 126 -18.03 11.55 10.94
C VAL A 126 -19.13 12.58 10.66
N THR A 127 -18.87 13.82 11.03
CA THR A 127 -19.81 14.93 10.83
C THR A 127 -19.54 15.65 9.52
N PHE A 128 -20.56 15.73 8.69
CA PHE A 128 -20.56 16.56 7.50
C PHE A 128 -21.00 17.95 7.96
N TYR A 129 -20.16 18.96 7.74
CA TYR A 129 -20.41 20.34 8.21
C TYR A 129 -20.13 21.36 7.12
N SER A 130 -20.84 22.50 7.16
CA SER A 130 -20.49 23.66 6.34
C SER A 130 -20.86 24.96 7.03
N PHE A 131 -20.08 26.00 6.76
CA PHE A 131 -20.41 27.36 7.22
C PHE A 131 -21.62 27.93 6.48
N LYS A 132 -21.82 27.55 5.21
CA LYS A 132 -22.95 27.98 4.38
C LYS A 132 -23.80 26.84 3.86
N GLY A 133 -25.09 27.11 3.70
CA GLY A 133 -26.05 26.27 2.97
C GLY A 133 -25.78 26.19 1.47
N GLY A 134 -26.34 25.16 0.84
CA GLY A 134 -26.30 24.95 -0.61
C GLY A 134 -24.98 24.40 -1.16
N VAL A 135 -24.13 23.83 -0.30
CA VAL A 135 -22.82 23.24 -0.70
C VAL A 135 -22.87 21.74 -0.99
N GLY A 136 -24.07 21.14 -1.04
CA GLY A 136 -24.24 19.72 -1.38
C GLY A 136 -23.90 18.72 -0.26
N ARG A 137 -23.92 19.16 1.00
CA ARG A 137 -23.55 18.37 2.18
C ARG A 137 -24.43 17.12 2.39
N THR A 138 -25.74 17.30 2.55
CA THR A 138 -26.71 16.19 2.68
C THR A 138 -26.63 15.24 1.49
N THR A 139 -26.52 15.79 0.28
CA THR A 139 -26.33 15.01 -0.94
C THR A 139 -25.08 14.15 -0.88
N ALA A 140 -23.94 14.71 -0.47
CA ALA A 140 -22.69 13.97 -0.34
C ALA A 140 -22.80 12.88 0.71
N LEU A 141 -23.36 13.18 1.89
CA LEU A 141 -23.58 12.20 2.94
C LEU A 141 -24.43 11.02 2.46
N THR A 142 -25.53 11.29 1.75
CA THR A 142 -26.39 10.24 1.14
C THR A 142 -25.61 9.32 0.20
N HIS A 143 -24.81 9.87 -0.73
CA HIS A 143 -24.04 9.07 -1.68
C HIS A 143 -22.90 8.30 -0.98
N VAL A 144 -22.20 8.94 -0.03
CA VAL A 144 -21.13 8.30 0.74
C VAL A 144 -21.67 7.15 1.60
N ALA A 145 -22.80 7.34 2.29
CA ALA A 145 -23.44 6.32 3.09
C ALA A 145 -23.79 5.06 2.26
N TRP A 146 -24.32 5.27 1.05
CA TRP A 146 -24.60 4.20 0.10
C TRP A 146 -23.34 3.47 -0.36
N ILE A 147 -22.28 4.21 -0.72
CA ILE A 147 -21.00 3.61 -1.16
C ILE A 147 -20.41 2.75 -0.05
N LEU A 148 -20.38 3.25 1.20
CA LEU A 148 -19.85 2.50 2.34
C LEU A 148 -20.66 1.22 2.61
N ALA A 149 -21.99 1.29 2.52
CA ALA A 149 -22.83 0.10 2.66
C ALA A 149 -22.64 -0.92 1.54
N MET A 150 -22.49 -0.47 0.28
CA MET A 150 -22.12 -1.32 -0.86
C MET A 150 -20.78 -2.04 -0.65
N ARG A 151 -19.84 -1.40 0.08
CA ARG A 151 -18.54 -1.95 0.45
C ARG A 151 -18.55 -2.86 1.68
N GLY A 152 -19.73 -3.20 2.22
CA GLY A 152 -19.85 -4.11 3.35
C GLY A 152 -19.98 -3.44 4.72
N ARG A 153 -20.02 -2.11 4.80
CA ARG A 153 -20.12 -1.40 6.09
C ARG A 153 -21.52 -1.37 6.64
N LYS A 154 -21.61 -1.39 7.96
CA LYS A 154 -22.81 -1.04 8.71
C LYS A 154 -22.78 0.44 9.07
N VAL A 155 -23.57 1.23 8.35
CA VAL A 155 -23.59 2.69 8.42
C VAL A 155 -24.87 3.15 9.11
N VAL A 156 -24.76 4.09 10.05
CA VAL A 156 -25.90 4.83 10.60
C VAL A 156 -25.77 6.29 10.18
N ALA A 157 -26.70 6.81 9.39
CA ALA A 157 -26.73 8.21 9.00
C ALA A 157 -27.79 8.97 9.81
N VAL A 158 -27.40 10.07 10.45
CA VAL A 158 -28.23 10.84 11.39
C VAL A 158 -28.44 12.24 10.85
N ASP A 159 -29.71 12.66 10.78
CA ASP A 159 -30.09 14.02 10.39
C ASP A 159 -30.13 14.93 11.62
N LEU A 160 -29.09 15.76 11.80
CA LEU A 160 -29.04 16.81 12.82
C LEU A 160 -29.27 18.21 12.22
N ASP A 161 -29.72 18.32 10.97
CA ASP A 161 -30.21 19.56 10.40
C ASP A 161 -31.68 19.79 10.83
N LEU A 162 -31.90 20.05 12.11
CA LEU A 162 -33.24 20.09 12.70
C LEU A 162 -34.12 21.22 12.15
N GLU A 163 -33.52 22.30 11.65
CA GLU A 163 -34.23 23.44 11.08
C GLU A 163 -34.66 23.23 9.63
N ALA A 164 -33.95 22.41 8.86
CA ALA A 164 -34.30 22.07 7.49
C ALA A 164 -33.92 20.60 7.17
N PRO A 165 -34.60 19.63 7.81
CA PRO A 165 -34.24 18.22 7.66
C PRO A 165 -34.57 17.73 6.25
N GLY A 166 -33.72 16.83 5.75
CA GLY A 166 -33.81 16.37 4.36
C GLY A 166 -33.24 14.98 4.12
N LEU A 167 -32.48 14.42 5.05
CA LEU A 167 -31.77 13.15 4.85
C LEU A 167 -32.71 11.98 4.61
N SER A 168 -33.80 11.89 5.38
CA SER A 168 -34.75 10.77 5.28
C SER A 168 -35.55 10.78 3.98
N THR A 169 -35.79 11.95 3.38
CA THR A 169 -36.49 12.07 2.10
C THR A 169 -35.68 11.50 0.94
N ALA A 170 -34.36 11.38 1.12
CA ALA A 170 -33.47 10.82 0.13
C ALA A 170 -33.54 9.28 0.03
N PHE A 171 -34.25 8.60 0.95
CA PHE A 171 -34.25 7.13 1.01
C PHE A 171 -35.65 6.55 1.21
N SER A 172 -35.87 5.36 0.62
CA SER A 172 -37.03 4.53 0.96
C SER A 172 -36.72 3.67 2.18
N LEU A 173 -37.26 4.04 3.34
CA LEU A 173 -37.01 3.36 4.62
C LEU A 173 -38.02 2.25 4.90
N ASN A 174 -37.53 1.10 5.36
CA ASN A 174 -38.36 -0.01 5.81
C ASN A 174 -37.76 -0.68 7.07
N PRO A 175 -38.46 -0.70 8.23
CA PRO A 175 -39.72 -0.01 8.49
C PRO A 175 -39.56 1.51 8.46
N LEU A 176 -40.66 2.21 8.26
CA LEU A 176 -40.70 3.67 8.46
C LEU A 176 -40.53 3.96 9.96
N PRO A 177 -39.58 4.85 10.35
CA PRO A 177 -39.42 5.28 11.73
C PRO A 177 -40.71 5.91 12.26
N GLN A 178 -41.08 5.59 13.51
CA GLN A 178 -42.26 6.19 14.15
C GLN A 178 -41.95 7.58 14.72
N PHE A 179 -40.69 7.81 15.09
CA PHE A 179 -40.19 9.01 15.75
C PHE A 179 -38.84 9.38 15.12
N GLY A 180 -38.39 10.62 15.33
CA GLY A 180 -37.04 11.06 14.95
C GLY A 180 -36.12 11.35 16.14
N ILE A 181 -34.91 11.81 15.85
CA ILE A 181 -33.93 12.19 16.88
C ILE A 181 -34.45 13.33 17.77
N VAL A 182 -35.30 14.22 17.23
CA VAL A 182 -35.93 15.31 18.00
C VAL A 182 -36.87 14.76 19.06
N ASP A 183 -37.74 13.81 18.68
CA ASP A 183 -38.67 13.18 19.62
C ASP A 183 -37.91 12.43 20.71
N TYR A 184 -36.86 11.70 20.32
CA TYR A 184 -35.99 10.96 21.23
C TYR A 184 -35.29 11.90 22.21
N PHE A 185 -34.60 12.94 21.72
CA PHE A 185 -33.93 13.92 22.58
C PHE A 185 -34.91 14.65 23.47
N TYR A 186 -36.08 15.03 22.95
CA TYR A 186 -37.11 15.72 23.73
C TYR A 186 -37.59 14.84 24.90
N GLU A 187 -37.90 13.56 24.67
CA GLU A 187 -38.28 12.68 25.78
C GLU A 187 -37.15 12.55 26.80
N ARG A 188 -35.90 12.30 26.37
CA ARG A 188 -34.78 12.11 27.29
C ARG A 188 -34.42 13.37 28.08
N SER A 189 -34.62 14.55 27.49
CA SER A 189 -34.42 15.83 28.16
C SER A 189 -35.40 16.06 29.31
N TYR A 190 -36.65 15.61 29.18
CA TYR A 190 -37.70 15.90 30.17
C TYR A 190 -38.16 14.66 30.97
N LEU A 191 -37.50 13.51 30.79
CA LEU A 191 -37.83 12.27 31.50
C LEU A 191 -37.40 12.36 32.97
N PRO A 192 -38.33 12.22 33.95
CA PRO A 192 -37.97 12.19 35.36
C PRO A 192 -37.09 10.99 35.72
N GLU A 193 -36.18 11.17 36.69
CA GLU A 193 -35.33 10.09 37.19
C GLU A 193 -36.15 8.86 37.64
N GLY A 194 -35.70 7.67 37.24
CA GLY A 194 -36.30 6.39 37.64
C GLY A 194 -37.53 5.97 36.82
N LEU A 195 -37.94 6.75 35.81
CA LEU A 195 -38.93 6.33 34.83
C LEU A 195 -38.27 5.80 33.56
N GLU A 196 -38.86 4.76 32.98
CA GLU A 196 -38.42 4.18 31.72
C GLU A 196 -38.92 5.02 30.53
N PRO A 197 -38.08 5.23 29.49
CA PRO A 197 -38.47 5.97 28.29
C PRO A 197 -39.49 5.19 27.46
N ASN A 198 -40.47 5.88 26.86
CA ASN A 198 -41.45 5.26 25.96
C ASN A 198 -40.93 5.12 24.52
N ILE A 199 -40.03 6.02 24.11
CA ILE A 199 -39.40 6.01 22.79
C ILE A 199 -38.14 5.14 22.86
N LEU A 200 -38.31 3.89 22.44
CA LEU A 200 -37.20 2.95 22.27
C LEU A 200 -36.33 3.35 21.07
N ILE A 201 -35.02 3.14 21.18
CA ILE A 201 -34.05 3.44 20.11
C ILE A 201 -34.41 2.76 18.77
N THR A 202 -35.02 1.57 18.81
CA THR A 202 -35.43 0.83 17.60
C THR A 202 -36.57 1.49 16.82
N LYS A 203 -37.24 2.50 17.38
CA LYS A 203 -38.35 3.21 16.74
C LYS A 203 -37.90 4.48 16.01
N ILE A 204 -36.65 4.89 16.18
CA ILE A 204 -36.12 6.16 15.64
C ILE A 204 -35.23 6.00 14.42
N PHE A 205 -35.09 4.78 13.89
CA PHE A 205 -34.35 4.54 12.66
C PHE A 205 -35.06 3.55 11.75
N GLY A 206 -34.77 3.64 10.46
CA GLY A 206 -35.25 2.74 9.42
C GLY A 206 -34.09 2.27 8.55
N GLU A 207 -34.22 1.10 7.95
CA GLU A 207 -33.18 0.53 7.07
C GLU A 207 -33.46 0.87 5.61
N VAL A 208 -32.39 1.16 4.87
CA VAL A 208 -32.42 1.36 3.42
C VAL A 208 -32.17 0.03 2.74
N THR A 209 -33.06 -0.37 1.82
CA THR A 209 -32.83 -1.57 1.00
C THR A 209 -31.88 -1.24 -0.15
N ILE A 210 -30.68 -1.82 -0.11
CA ILE A 210 -29.64 -1.64 -1.14
C ILE A 210 -29.43 -2.97 -1.87
N PRO A 211 -29.71 -3.06 -3.17
CA PRO A 211 -29.46 -4.27 -3.96
C PRO A 211 -27.98 -4.65 -3.96
N ASP A 212 -27.68 -5.94 -3.79
CA ASP A 212 -26.33 -6.52 -3.86
C ASP A 212 -25.30 -5.98 -2.85
N ALA A 213 -25.72 -5.16 -1.88
CA ALA A 213 -24.86 -4.70 -0.81
C ALA A 213 -24.59 -5.83 0.20
N THR A 214 -23.32 -5.98 0.58
CA THR A 214 -22.90 -6.86 1.68
C THR A 214 -23.01 -6.17 3.04
N GLY A 215 -23.16 -4.85 3.06
CA GLY A 215 -23.32 -4.01 4.26
C GLY A 215 -24.77 -3.63 4.53
N ARG A 216 -24.98 -2.66 5.44
CA ARG A 216 -26.32 -2.20 5.85
C ARG A 216 -26.31 -0.69 6.10
N LEU A 217 -27.38 -0.01 5.70
CA LEU A 217 -27.54 1.43 5.90
C LEU A 217 -28.81 1.72 6.71
N PHE A 218 -28.65 2.39 7.84
CA PHE A 218 -29.75 2.84 8.69
C PHE A 218 -29.81 4.37 8.70
N ILE A 219 -31.02 4.93 8.62
CA ILE A 219 -31.25 6.36 8.67
C ILE A 219 -32.02 6.70 9.95
N VAL A 220 -31.50 7.67 10.70
CA VAL A 220 -32.16 8.30 11.83
C VAL A 220 -32.66 9.68 11.35
N PRO A 221 -33.97 9.85 11.08
CA PRO A 221 -34.51 11.14 10.67
C PRO A 221 -34.51 12.16 11.81
N ALA A 222 -34.58 13.44 11.47
CA ALA A 222 -34.79 14.49 12.47
C ALA A 222 -36.13 14.31 13.20
N GLY A 223 -37.20 14.07 12.44
CA GLY A 223 -38.56 13.84 12.91
C GLY A 223 -39.58 14.11 11.81
N SER A 224 -40.87 13.93 12.14
CA SER A 224 -41.96 14.27 11.21
C SER A 224 -42.32 15.75 11.32
N LEU A 225 -42.23 16.49 10.22
CA LEU A 225 -42.59 17.91 10.18
C LEU A 225 -44.05 18.11 10.59
N SER A 226 -44.25 18.77 11.72
CA SER A 226 -45.54 19.04 12.34
C SER A 226 -45.43 20.27 13.24
N LEU A 227 -46.56 20.80 13.72
CA LEU A 227 -46.54 21.89 14.70
C LEU A 227 -45.84 21.46 16.01
N ASP A 228 -46.01 20.20 16.41
CA ASP A 228 -45.36 19.59 17.57
C ASP A 228 -43.84 19.51 17.39
N TYR A 229 -43.38 19.14 16.19
CA TYR A 229 -41.95 19.15 15.85
C TYR A 229 -41.33 20.55 16.01
N ILE A 230 -42.01 21.59 15.51
CA ILE A 230 -41.52 22.97 15.60
C ILE A 230 -41.38 23.39 17.07
N SER A 231 -42.38 23.11 17.91
CA SER A 231 -42.28 23.42 19.34
C SER A 231 -41.15 22.66 20.03
N LYS A 232 -40.98 21.37 19.71
CA LYS A 232 -39.91 20.55 20.30
C LYS A 232 -38.52 21.06 19.95
N VAL A 233 -38.30 21.46 18.69
CA VAL A 233 -37.01 22.01 18.24
C VAL A 233 -36.69 23.34 18.92
N ASP A 234 -37.69 24.20 19.14
CA ASP A 234 -37.52 25.49 19.83
C ASP A 234 -37.27 25.32 21.35
N ASP A 235 -37.95 24.35 21.97
CA ASP A 235 -37.82 24.04 23.40
C ASP A 235 -36.49 23.32 23.73
N LEU A 236 -36.03 22.45 22.85
CA LEU A 236 -34.84 21.62 23.05
C LEU A 236 -33.57 22.48 23.19
N ARG A 237 -32.72 22.10 24.15
CA ARG A 237 -31.38 22.68 24.31
C ARG A 237 -30.30 21.67 23.98
N ALA A 238 -29.48 21.99 22.98
CA ALA A 238 -28.40 21.12 22.51
C ALA A 238 -27.30 20.85 23.57
N THR A 239 -27.23 21.66 24.62
CA THR A 239 -26.22 21.60 25.68
C THR A 239 -26.68 20.88 26.94
N MET A 240 -27.82 20.20 26.89
CA MET A 240 -28.37 19.53 28.06
C MET A 240 -27.45 18.40 28.55
N ILE A 241 -26.97 18.55 29.78
CA ILE A 241 -26.26 17.53 30.54
C ILE A 241 -27.29 16.91 31.49
N LEU A 242 -27.47 15.61 31.42
CA LEU A 242 -28.37 14.86 32.28
C LEU A 242 -27.80 14.76 33.71
N ASP A 243 -28.63 14.42 34.69
CA ASP A 243 -28.23 14.38 36.10
C ASP A 243 -27.06 13.40 36.39
N ASN A 244 -26.87 12.40 35.53
CA ASN A 244 -25.75 11.46 35.57
C ASN A 244 -24.44 11.98 34.93
N GLY A 245 -24.43 13.21 34.40
CA GLY A 245 -23.30 13.84 33.72
C GLY A 245 -23.13 13.45 32.24
N GLU A 246 -24.05 12.66 31.67
CA GLU A 246 -24.07 12.24 30.27
C GLU A 246 -24.74 13.31 29.38
N THR A 247 -24.28 13.44 28.13
CA THR A 247 -24.94 14.28 27.12
C THR A 247 -25.97 13.47 26.33
N LEU A 248 -26.95 14.14 25.73
CA LEU A 248 -27.94 13.49 24.86
C LEU A 248 -27.28 12.66 23.74
N TRP A 249 -26.20 13.17 23.14
CA TRP A 249 -25.47 12.45 22.10
C TRP A 249 -24.78 11.20 22.64
N SER A 250 -24.09 11.27 23.77
CA SER A 250 -23.40 10.11 24.34
C SER A 250 -24.36 8.97 24.71
N MET A 251 -25.55 9.30 25.23
CA MET A 251 -26.61 8.33 25.45
C MET A 251 -27.09 7.69 24.13
N PHE A 252 -27.37 8.51 23.11
CA PHE A 252 -27.77 8.01 21.79
C PHE A 252 -26.70 7.10 21.16
N SER A 253 -25.43 7.50 21.17
CA SER A 253 -24.33 6.70 20.62
C SER A 253 -24.20 5.36 21.33
N ARG A 254 -24.38 5.32 22.66
CA ARG A 254 -24.35 4.08 23.44
C ARG A 254 -25.51 3.15 23.06
N GLU A 255 -26.75 3.64 23.05
CA GLU A 255 -27.93 2.83 22.70
C GLU A 255 -27.87 2.33 21.24
N ILE A 256 -27.41 3.15 20.30
CA ILE A 256 -27.20 2.72 18.89
C ILE A 256 -26.08 1.69 18.78
N GLN A 257 -24.99 1.84 19.54
CA GLN A 257 -23.90 0.86 19.52
C GLN A 257 -24.35 -0.49 20.06
N GLU A 258 -25.12 -0.50 21.15
CA GLU A 258 -25.69 -1.72 21.73
C GLU A 258 -26.66 -2.40 20.75
N GLN A 259 -27.52 -1.62 20.09
CA GLN A 259 -28.57 -2.13 19.22
C GLN A 259 -28.07 -2.57 17.83
N LEU A 260 -27.24 -1.76 17.19
CA LEU A 260 -26.84 -1.95 15.80
C LEU A 260 -25.38 -2.38 15.65
N LYS A 261 -24.47 -2.01 16.55
CA LYS A 261 -23.02 -2.18 16.36
C LYS A 261 -22.54 -1.66 14.98
N PRO A 262 -22.80 -0.38 14.63
CA PRO A 262 -22.32 0.18 13.38
C PRO A 262 -20.79 0.21 13.29
N ASP A 263 -20.27 0.24 12.07
CA ASP A 263 -18.86 0.53 11.80
C ASP A 263 -18.61 2.06 11.86
N VAL A 264 -19.57 2.84 11.37
CA VAL A 264 -19.49 4.31 11.28
C VAL A 264 -20.86 4.96 11.45
N ILE A 265 -20.87 6.12 12.12
CA ILE A 265 -22.02 7.04 12.20
C ILE A 265 -21.71 8.27 11.35
N LEU A 266 -22.57 8.58 10.38
CA LEU A 266 -22.47 9.79 9.57
C LEU A 266 -23.50 10.81 10.06
N VAL A 267 -23.07 12.05 10.28
CA VAL A 267 -23.96 13.10 10.83
C VAL A 267 -24.11 14.22 9.81
N ASP A 268 -25.35 14.53 9.43
CA ASP A 268 -25.69 15.74 8.68
C ASP A 268 -25.90 16.89 9.66
N SER A 269 -24.93 17.79 9.80
CA SER A 269 -24.99 18.92 10.75
C SER A 269 -26.00 19.99 10.30
N ARG A 270 -26.33 20.99 11.12
CA ARG A 270 -26.86 22.28 10.63
C ARG A 270 -25.73 23.16 10.08
N THR A 271 -26.03 24.06 9.11
CA THR A 271 -25.01 24.98 8.56
C THR A 271 -24.80 26.23 9.41
N GLY A 272 -23.57 26.74 9.45
CA GLY A 272 -23.23 27.97 10.14
C GLY A 272 -23.00 27.80 11.64
N ILE A 273 -22.94 28.92 12.36
CA ILE A 273 -22.60 28.98 13.79
C ILE A 273 -23.90 29.00 14.60
N ASN A 274 -24.47 27.82 14.84
CA ASN A 274 -25.69 27.63 15.64
C ASN A 274 -25.51 26.48 16.65
N GLU A 275 -26.44 26.32 17.59
CA GLU A 275 -26.34 25.34 18.68
C GLU A 275 -26.28 23.88 18.18
N TRP A 276 -27.03 23.55 17.12
CA TRP A 276 -27.03 22.20 16.52
C TRP A 276 -25.74 21.88 15.76
N GLY A 277 -25.13 22.89 15.14
CA GLY A 277 -23.80 22.81 14.55
C GLY A 277 -22.71 22.62 15.61
N ALA A 278 -22.85 23.26 16.78
CA ALA A 278 -21.96 23.04 17.91
C ALA A 278 -22.09 21.61 18.46
N LEU A 279 -23.31 21.09 18.64
CA LEU A 279 -23.53 19.70 19.05
C LEU A 279 -22.89 18.72 18.05
N SER A 280 -23.12 18.93 16.76
CA SER A 280 -22.59 18.06 15.70
C SER A 280 -21.05 18.04 15.70
N LEU A 281 -20.40 19.21 15.81
CA LEU A 281 -18.93 19.30 15.72
C LEU A 281 -18.19 19.05 17.04
N LEU A 282 -18.71 19.53 18.16
CA LEU A 282 -18.00 19.51 19.45
C LEU A 282 -18.33 18.29 20.28
N GLN A 283 -19.57 17.81 20.23
CA GLN A 283 -20.03 16.67 21.02
C GLN A 283 -20.01 15.38 20.19
N ALA A 284 -20.55 15.42 18.97
CA ALA A 284 -20.76 14.23 18.16
C ALA A 284 -19.52 13.78 17.38
N ALA A 285 -18.85 14.70 16.68
CA ALA A 285 -17.79 14.37 15.75
C ALA A 285 -16.51 13.83 16.41
N ASP A 286 -16.04 12.69 15.91
CA ASP A 286 -14.63 12.26 16.00
C ASP A 286 -13.84 12.80 14.80
N GLU A 287 -14.49 12.96 13.66
CA GLU A 287 -13.98 13.58 12.44
C GLU A 287 -15.02 14.53 11.84
N ALA A 288 -14.57 15.64 11.26
CA ALA A 288 -15.40 16.53 10.46
C ALA A 288 -14.96 16.61 9.00
N ILE A 289 -15.91 16.43 8.09
CA ILE A 289 -15.76 16.72 6.67
C ILE A 289 -16.40 18.09 6.41
N ILE A 290 -15.55 19.09 6.19
CA ILE A 290 -15.91 20.50 6.04
C ILE A 290 -16.14 20.81 4.56
N PHE A 291 -17.40 21.08 4.20
CA PHE A 291 -17.81 21.48 2.88
C PHE A 291 -17.74 23.00 2.71
N LEU A 292 -17.13 23.46 1.62
CA LEU A 292 -17.01 24.87 1.30
C LEU A 292 -17.19 25.14 -0.19
N PHE A 293 -17.99 26.16 -0.50
CA PHE A 293 -17.98 26.73 -1.85
C PHE A 293 -16.73 27.59 -2.04
N PRO A 294 -16.04 27.56 -3.20
CA PRO A 294 -14.79 28.30 -3.43
C PRO A 294 -15.05 29.82 -3.55
N ASN A 295 -15.33 30.48 -2.42
CA ASN A 295 -15.47 31.93 -2.30
C ASN A 295 -14.87 32.45 -0.99
N GLU A 296 -14.67 33.77 -0.96
CA GLU A 296 -14.01 34.46 0.15
C GLU A 296 -14.81 34.39 1.46
N GLN A 297 -16.15 34.36 1.39
CA GLN A 297 -16.98 34.31 2.58
C GLN A 297 -16.91 32.94 3.28
N ASN A 298 -16.90 31.84 2.54
CA ASN A 298 -16.65 30.52 3.13
C ASN A 298 -15.24 30.45 3.70
N ARG A 299 -14.24 30.98 3.00
CA ARG A 299 -12.86 31.04 3.49
C ARG A 299 -12.79 31.73 4.86
N GLN A 300 -13.38 32.91 5.01
CA GLN A 300 -13.38 33.66 6.27
C GLN A 300 -14.12 32.92 7.40
N GLY A 301 -15.28 32.31 7.08
CA GLY A 301 -16.03 31.53 8.07
C GLY A 301 -15.25 30.30 8.55
N ILE A 302 -14.61 29.57 7.64
CA ILE A 302 -13.78 28.40 7.97
C ILE A 302 -12.48 28.80 8.69
N ASP A 303 -11.85 29.92 8.31
CA ASP A 303 -10.66 30.45 9.00
C ASP A 303 -10.93 30.72 10.49
N LEU A 304 -12.09 31.31 10.80
CA LEU A 304 -12.52 31.53 12.19
C LEU A 304 -12.73 30.22 12.95
N LEU A 305 -13.33 29.22 12.30
CA LEU A 305 -13.55 27.91 12.89
C LEU A 305 -12.25 27.17 13.16
N LEU A 306 -11.30 27.21 12.22
CA LEU A 306 -10.00 26.54 12.36
C LEU A 306 -9.21 27.07 13.55
N LYS A 307 -9.11 28.39 13.70
CA LYS A 307 -8.48 29.04 14.85
C LYS A 307 -9.06 28.59 16.19
N SER A 308 -10.35 28.27 16.20
CA SER A 308 -11.06 27.88 17.41
C SER A 308 -10.96 26.36 17.68
N LEU A 309 -11.14 25.53 16.65
CA LEU A 309 -11.14 24.07 16.74
C LEU A 309 -9.75 23.45 16.90
N ASN A 310 -8.71 24.03 16.31
CA ASN A 310 -7.34 23.53 16.48
C ASN A 310 -6.90 23.62 17.95
N SER A 311 -7.27 24.71 18.63
CA SER A 311 -6.98 24.87 20.07
C SER A 311 -7.68 23.82 20.95
N PHE A 312 -8.74 23.18 20.45
CA PHE A 312 -9.51 22.18 21.17
C PHE A 312 -8.93 20.76 21.06
N GLY A 313 -8.07 20.50 20.07
CA GLY A 313 -7.29 19.26 19.94
C GLY A 313 -8.09 17.96 19.75
N LYS A 314 -9.42 18.02 19.61
CA LYS A 314 -10.34 16.87 19.63
C LYS A 314 -10.69 16.31 18.24
N LEU A 315 -10.57 17.11 17.17
CA LEU A 315 -11.30 16.87 15.92
C LEU A 315 -10.36 16.77 14.70
N SER A 316 -10.34 15.60 14.04
CA SER A 316 -9.72 15.47 12.72
C SER A 316 -10.58 16.16 11.66
N MET A 317 -9.99 16.96 10.78
CA MET A 317 -10.71 17.78 9.81
C MET A 317 -10.23 17.54 8.38
N ASN A 318 -11.17 17.22 7.49
CA ASN A 318 -10.96 17.09 6.05
C ASN A 318 -11.83 18.08 5.28
N PHE A 319 -11.36 18.56 4.13
CA PHE A 319 -12.01 19.66 3.40
C PHE A 319 -12.49 19.23 2.02
N VAL A 320 -13.72 19.59 1.67
CA VAL A 320 -14.34 19.30 0.38
C VAL A 320 -14.84 20.59 -0.26
N PHE A 321 -14.28 20.96 -1.41
CA PHE A 321 -14.78 22.04 -2.21
C PHE A 321 -16.00 21.57 -3.02
N SER A 322 -17.17 22.14 -2.72
CA SER A 322 -18.43 21.72 -3.34
C SER A 322 -19.54 22.79 -3.29
N PRO A 323 -20.42 22.84 -4.30
CA PRO A 323 -20.17 22.35 -5.66
C PRO A 323 -19.18 23.29 -6.36
N VAL A 324 -18.21 22.74 -7.10
CA VAL A 324 -17.31 23.54 -7.94
C VAL A 324 -17.96 23.75 -9.32
N PRO A 325 -18.31 24.99 -9.71
CA PRO A 325 -19.07 25.23 -10.95
C PRO A 325 -18.31 24.89 -12.22
N ASP A 326 -16.98 25.04 -12.20
CA ASP A 326 -16.09 24.79 -13.34
C ASP A 326 -14.83 24.07 -12.83
N ILE A 327 -14.58 22.87 -13.36
CA ILE A 327 -13.39 22.06 -13.05
C ILE A 327 -12.27 22.24 -14.08
N SER A 328 -12.39 23.22 -14.98
CA SER A 328 -11.28 23.67 -15.82
C SER A 328 -10.16 24.31 -14.98
N ASP A 329 -9.01 24.57 -15.62
CA ASP A 329 -7.85 25.20 -14.99
C ASP A 329 -8.20 26.51 -14.26
N MET A 330 -9.17 27.28 -14.77
CA MET A 330 -9.58 28.55 -14.15
C MET A 330 -10.31 28.33 -12.81
N GLY A 331 -11.26 27.41 -12.77
CA GLY A 331 -12.00 27.10 -11.54
C GLY A 331 -11.12 26.39 -10.51
N MET A 332 -10.27 25.48 -10.97
CA MET A 332 -9.29 24.79 -10.12
C MET A 332 -8.21 25.74 -9.57
N ALA A 333 -7.76 26.75 -10.33
CA ALA A 333 -6.84 27.76 -9.81
C ALA A 333 -7.41 28.52 -8.60
N LYS A 334 -8.72 28.77 -8.59
CA LYS A 334 -9.40 29.41 -7.45
C LYS A 334 -9.46 28.48 -6.23
N VAL A 335 -9.76 27.21 -6.45
CA VAL A 335 -9.75 26.17 -5.39
C VAL A 335 -8.36 26.06 -4.79
N THR A 336 -7.33 25.89 -5.62
CA THR A 336 -5.92 25.77 -5.19
C THR A 336 -5.46 27.00 -4.41
N LYS A 337 -5.82 28.21 -4.85
CA LYS A 337 -5.52 29.45 -4.13
C LYS A 337 -6.13 29.48 -2.73
N LEU A 338 -7.42 29.15 -2.60
CA LEU A 338 -8.11 29.15 -1.31
C LEU A 338 -7.59 28.04 -0.40
N TRP A 339 -7.31 26.86 -0.96
CA TRP A 339 -6.70 25.75 -0.25
C TRP A 339 -5.33 26.10 0.32
N GLY A 340 -4.48 26.78 -0.47
CA GLY A 340 -3.17 27.25 -0.02
C GLY A 340 -3.25 28.18 1.20
N ILE A 341 -4.26 29.05 1.26
CA ILE A 341 -4.46 29.97 2.40
C ILE A 341 -4.91 29.18 3.64
N LEU A 342 -5.91 28.31 3.52
CA LEU A 342 -6.40 27.50 4.64
C LEU A 342 -5.30 26.58 5.19
N ARG A 343 -4.47 26.02 4.31
CA ARG A 343 -3.35 25.17 4.66
C ARG A 343 -2.30 25.89 5.51
N GLN A 344 -2.00 27.16 5.24
CA GLN A 344 -1.06 27.93 6.06
C GLN A 344 -1.53 28.04 7.51
N VAL A 345 -2.84 28.19 7.73
CA VAL A 345 -3.42 28.25 9.08
C VAL A 345 -3.26 26.90 9.81
N ILE A 346 -3.44 25.80 9.08
CA ILE A 346 -3.27 24.44 9.61
C ILE A 346 -1.80 24.13 9.93
N GLU A 347 -0.86 24.49 9.03
CA GLU A 347 0.57 24.15 9.17
C GLU A 347 1.32 25.02 10.17
N GLN A 348 0.93 26.29 10.36
CA GLN A 348 1.59 27.19 11.33
C GLN A 348 1.44 26.72 12.79
N GLU A 349 0.44 25.89 13.09
CA GLU A 349 0.19 25.36 14.44
C GLU A 349 0.78 23.94 14.64
N ILE A 350 0.84 23.09 13.60
CA ILE A 350 1.45 21.74 13.65
C ILE A 350 2.97 21.81 13.89
N ALA A 351 3.66 22.82 13.34
CA ALA A 351 5.09 23.03 13.56
C ALA A 351 5.48 23.32 15.04
N GLN A 352 4.51 23.56 15.92
CA GLN A 352 4.75 23.78 17.35
C GLN A 352 4.81 22.47 18.16
N ASP A 353 4.26 21.35 17.65
CA ASP A 353 4.23 20.04 18.33
C ASP A 353 5.34 19.06 17.88
N GLU A 354 5.94 19.25 16.69
CA GLU A 354 6.89 18.27 16.11
C GLU A 354 8.38 18.46 16.47
N LEU A 355 8.74 19.40 17.35
CA LEU A 355 10.15 19.61 17.74
C LEU A 355 10.70 18.62 18.79
N SER A 356 9.95 17.57 19.10
CA SER A 356 10.47 16.48 19.95
C SER A 356 10.12 15.11 19.38
N GLU A 357 10.52 14.80 18.15
CA GLU A 357 10.81 13.41 17.79
C GLU A 357 11.69 13.28 16.53
N ASN A 358 12.92 12.82 16.77
CA ASN A 358 13.80 12.09 15.87
C ASN A 358 13.93 12.58 14.42
N GLY A 359 15.00 13.34 14.18
CA GLY A 359 15.53 13.60 12.85
C GLY A 359 15.92 12.31 12.12
N TYR A 360 15.90 12.41 10.78
CA TYR A 360 16.17 11.40 9.75
C TYR A 360 14.96 10.55 9.31
N ASP A 361 14.09 11.10 8.45
CA ASP A 361 13.90 10.60 7.07
C ASP A 361 12.90 11.45 6.25
N SER A 362 13.42 12.23 5.29
CA SER A 362 12.65 13.14 4.41
C SER A 362 12.28 12.51 3.06
N ASP A 363 11.98 11.21 3.02
CA ASP A 363 11.83 10.45 1.77
C ASP A 363 10.36 10.22 1.30
N ASP A 364 9.39 10.90 1.94
CA ASP A 364 8.01 11.04 1.43
C ASP A 364 7.70 12.46 0.93
N THR A 365 8.71 13.34 0.80
CA THR A 365 8.53 14.69 0.24
C THR A 365 8.77 14.76 -1.27
N GLN A 366 8.21 13.83 -2.04
CA GLN A 366 7.30 14.36 -3.06
C GLN A 366 5.99 14.57 -2.32
N SER A 367 5.89 15.71 -1.63
CA SER A 367 4.58 16.26 -1.31
C SER A 367 3.94 16.60 -2.65
N GLU A 368 3.39 15.59 -3.33
CA GLU A 368 2.18 15.80 -4.11
C GLU A 368 1.30 16.62 -3.18
N ILE A 369 1.06 17.87 -3.58
CA ILE A 369 0.13 18.76 -2.90
C ILE A 369 -1.12 17.91 -2.73
N ALA A 370 -1.47 17.54 -1.48
CA ALA A 370 -2.69 16.77 -1.26
C ALA A 370 -3.81 17.57 -1.89
N GLU A 371 -4.28 17.06 -3.03
CA GLU A 371 -5.23 17.80 -3.84
C GLU A 371 -6.48 17.98 -2.98
N PRO A 372 -7.05 19.19 -2.95
CA PRO A 372 -8.29 19.40 -2.25
C PRO A 372 -9.34 18.43 -2.82
N LEU A 373 -10.15 17.83 -1.96
CA LEU A 373 -11.29 17.04 -2.43
C LEU A 373 -12.25 18.00 -3.14
N VAL A 374 -12.63 17.67 -4.37
CA VAL A 374 -13.50 18.50 -5.20
C VAL A 374 -14.68 17.68 -5.66
N VAL A 375 -15.89 18.21 -5.43
CA VAL A 375 -17.12 17.69 -6.03
C VAL A 375 -17.64 18.75 -7.00
N PRO A 376 -17.71 18.47 -8.31
CA PRO A 376 -18.21 19.42 -9.29
C PRO A 376 -19.71 19.68 -9.12
N TYR A 377 -20.17 20.81 -9.65
CA TYR A 377 -21.60 21.01 -9.87
C TYR A 377 -22.08 20.08 -10.98
N LEU A 378 -23.02 19.20 -10.66
CA LEU A 378 -23.58 18.22 -11.59
C LEU A 378 -25.08 18.48 -11.78
N PRO A 379 -25.50 19.04 -12.94
CA PRO A 379 -26.91 19.26 -13.22
C PRO A 379 -27.81 18.02 -13.04
N PRO A 380 -27.38 16.80 -13.42
CA PRO A 380 -28.20 15.61 -13.19
C PRO A 380 -28.45 15.31 -11.71
N ILE A 381 -27.52 15.64 -10.82
CA ILE A 381 -27.74 15.51 -9.37
C ILE A 381 -28.77 16.55 -8.92
N ALA A 382 -28.60 17.81 -9.32
CA ALA A 382 -29.52 18.89 -8.93
C ALA A 382 -30.97 18.69 -9.40
N LEU A 383 -31.18 17.91 -10.47
CA LEU A 383 -32.48 17.60 -11.05
C LEU A 383 -33.02 16.21 -10.67
N ALA A 384 -32.29 15.45 -9.84
CA ALA A 384 -32.70 14.09 -9.48
C ALA A 384 -33.95 14.10 -8.58
N GLU A 385 -34.90 13.22 -8.89
CA GLU A 385 -36.10 12.99 -8.06
C GLU A 385 -35.80 12.04 -6.90
N ASP A 386 -34.89 11.08 -7.13
CA ASP A 386 -34.49 10.05 -6.16
C ASP A 386 -32.99 10.12 -5.89
N TYR A 387 -32.62 9.76 -4.66
CA TYR A 387 -31.23 9.67 -4.23
C TYR A 387 -30.95 8.29 -3.61
N PRO A 388 -29.67 7.85 -3.59
CA PRO A 388 -28.53 8.43 -4.30
C PRO A 388 -28.62 8.24 -5.82
N VAL A 389 -27.93 9.10 -6.57
CA VAL A 389 -27.81 8.97 -8.04
C VAL A 389 -26.71 7.95 -8.35
N THR A 390 -27.10 6.69 -8.49
CA THR A 390 -26.16 5.55 -8.60
C THR A 390 -25.16 5.67 -9.76
N GLY A 391 -25.55 6.30 -10.87
CA GLY A 391 -24.66 6.56 -12.01
C GLY A 391 -23.58 7.64 -11.77
N LEU A 392 -23.62 8.34 -10.64
CA LEU A 392 -22.71 9.45 -10.31
C LEU A 392 -21.98 9.26 -8.97
N LEU A 393 -21.97 8.03 -8.42
CA LEU A 393 -21.28 7.70 -7.17
C LEU A 393 -19.77 7.98 -7.23
N ASP A 394 -19.16 7.94 -8.42
CA ASP A 394 -17.72 8.15 -8.62
C ASP A 394 -17.21 9.48 -8.08
N TYR A 395 -18.03 10.53 -8.11
CA TYR A 395 -17.68 11.85 -7.57
C TYR A 395 -17.57 11.88 -6.04
N TYR A 396 -18.15 10.88 -5.36
CA TYR A 396 -18.15 10.76 -3.90
C TYR A 396 -17.22 9.65 -3.39
N ASN A 397 -16.68 8.81 -4.28
CA ASN A 397 -15.77 7.72 -3.93
C ASN A 397 -14.53 8.20 -3.16
N ARG A 398 -13.97 9.38 -3.48
CA ARG A 398 -12.80 9.90 -2.73
C ARG A 398 -13.13 10.22 -1.27
N ILE A 399 -14.34 10.74 -1.02
CA ILE A 399 -14.82 11.02 0.34
C ILE A 399 -15.09 9.71 1.08
N ALA A 400 -15.73 8.74 0.41
CA ALA A 400 -15.96 7.42 0.99
C ALA A 400 -14.65 6.69 1.30
N ASN A 401 -13.65 6.73 0.41
CA ASN A 401 -12.33 6.12 0.63
C ASN A 401 -11.65 6.66 1.89
N LEU A 402 -11.68 7.98 2.08
CA LEU A 402 -11.11 8.63 3.25
C LEU A 402 -11.74 8.09 4.55
N ILE A 403 -13.07 8.02 4.61
CA ILE A 403 -13.79 7.50 5.80
C ILE A 403 -13.51 6.00 6.00
N ASP A 404 -13.55 5.22 4.92
CA ASP A 404 -13.45 3.76 4.94
C ASP A 404 -12.04 3.28 5.33
N GLU A 405 -10.99 3.97 4.87
CA GLU A 405 -9.59 3.68 5.21
C GLU A 405 -9.31 3.88 6.70
N ASP A 406 -9.68 5.02 7.24
CA ASP A 406 -9.53 5.30 8.67
C ASP A 406 -10.33 4.27 9.51
N THR A 407 -11.56 3.96 9.07
CA THR A 407 -12.39 2.93 9.74
C THR A 407 -11.72 1.56 9.70
N ASN A 408 -11.09 1.19 8.58
CA ASN A 408 -10.29 -0.04 8.48
C ASN A 408 -9.08 -0.01 9.40
N GLN A 409 -8.35 1.09 9.47
CA GLN A 409 -7.16 1.21 10.30
C GLN A 409 -7.49 1.04 11.79
N LEU A 410 -8.57 1.66 12.27
CA LEU A 410 -9.05 1.49 13.64
C LEU A 410 -9.48 0.06 13.92
N ARG A 411 -10.19 -0.56 12.97
CA ARG A 411 -10.61 -1.95 13.08
C ARG A 411 -9.41 -2.90 13.14
N LEU A 412 -8.38 -2.67 12.33
CA LEU A 412 -7.13 -3.44 12.40
C LEU A 412 -6.49 -3.28 13.78
N GLY A 413 -6.50 -2.06 14.36
CA GLY A 413 -6.03 -1.78 15.72
C GLY A 413 -6.76 -2.53 16.83
N GLU A 414 -8.09 -2.73 16.71
CA GLU A 414 -8.87 -3.51 17.67
C GLU A 414 -8.70 -5.02 17.50
N ILE A 415 -8.48 -5.47 16.26
CA ILE A 415 -8.51 -6.88 15.87
C ILE A 415 -7.15 -7.56 16.00
N LEU A 416 -6.09 -6.88 15.55
CA LEU A 416 -4.74 -7.34 15.84
C LEU A 416 -4.60 -7.30 17.37
N PRO A 417 -3.82 -8.21 17.97
CA PRO A 417 -3.65 -8.26 19.42
C PRO A 417 -2.84 -7.04 19.92
N GLY A 418 -3.40 -5.84 19.80
CA GLY A 418 -2.79 -4.54 20.06
C GLY A 418 -2.59 -4.24 21.54
N LYS A 419 -2.87 -5.20 22.43
CA LYS A 419 -2.55 -5.09 23.87
C LYS A 419 -1.83 -6.30 24.45
N ASP A 420 -1.89 -7.45 23.78
CA ASP A 420 -1.13 -8.64 24.18
C ASP A 420 0.08 -8.79 23.25
N THR A 421 1.18 -8.14 23.61
CA THR A 421 2.45 -8.22 22.89
C THR A 421 2.87 -9.66 22.63
N SER A 422 2.47 -10.61 23.49
CA SER A 422 2.84 -12.02 23.36
C SER A 422 2.24 -12.71 22.13
N GLU A 423 0.97 -12.48 21.80
CA GLU A 423 0.31 -13.10 20.64
C GLU A 423 0.88 -12.54 19.33
N ARG A 424 1.11 -11.23 19.25
CA ARG A 424 1.79 -10.60 18.11
C ARG A 424 3.17 -11.21 17.88
N TRP A 425 3.99 -11.31 18.92
CA TRP A 425 5.34 -11.87 18.80
C TRP A 425 5.32 -13.34 18.39
N LYS A 426 4.37 -14.12 18.92
CA LYS A 426 4.17 -15.52 18.52
C LYS A 426 3.91 -15.64 17.01
N ILE A 427 3.04 -14.80 16.46
CA ILE A 427 2.76 -14.79 15.02
C ILE A 427 4.04 -14.43 14.25
N ILE A 428 4.75 -13.36 14.61
CA ILE A 428 5.98 -12.93 13.91
C ILE A 428 7.08 -14.01 13.96
N GLU A 429 7.24 -14.68 15.09
CA GLU A 429 8.19 -15.80 15.26
C GLU A 429 7.84 -16.97 14.34
N SER A 430 6.55 -17.24 14.13
CA SER A 430 6.09 -18.32 13.26
C SER A 430 6.16 -18.00 11.76
N LEU A 431 6.24 -16.72 11.35
CA LEU A 431 6.34 -16.32 9.95
C LEU A 431 7.60 -16.90 9.30
N GLN A 432 7.47 -17.39 8.07
CA GLN A 432 8.57 -17.96 7.28
C GLN A 432 8.51 -17.43 5.85
N PHE A 433 9.66 -16.93 5.38
CA PHE A 433 9.82 -16.37 4.04
C PHE A 433 10.98 -17.05 3.31
N PRO A 434 10.88 -18.36 3.03
CA PRO A 434 11.99 -19.13 2.49
C PRO A 434 12.44 -18.56 1.14
N ALA A 435 13.76 -18.52 0.93
CA ALA A 435 14.33 -18.07 -0.33
C ALA A 435 13.76 -18.88 -1.51
N LEU A 436 13.18 -18.18 -2.49
CA LEU A 436 12.67 -18.77 -3.75
C LEU A 436 13.81 -19.15 -4.70
N ASN A 437 14.76 -19.95 -4.22
CA ASN A 437 15.77 -20.56 -5.06
C ASN A 437 15.31 -21.97 -5.46
N ALA A 438 14.72 -22.09 -6.65
CA ALA A 438 14.24 -23.38 -7.16
C ALA A 438 15.35 -24.43 -7.28
N ALA A 439 16.61 -24.01 -7.39
CA ALA A 439 17.76 -24.90 -7.43
C ALA A 439 18.15 -25.45 -6.03
N ASP A 440 17.67 -24.85 -4.94
CA ASP A 440 17.93 -25.32 -3.58
C ASP A 440 17.05 -26.56 -3.28
N PRO A 441 17.65 -27.73 -2.95
CA PRO A 441 16.92 -28.93 -2.56
C PRO A 441 16.00 -28.76 -1.34
N LYS A 442 16.25 -27.74 -0.49
CA LYS A 442 15.43 -27.43 0.68
C LYS A 442 14.21 -26.55 0.35
N SER A 443 14.08 -26.07 -0.88
CA SER A 443 12.96 -25.21 -1.28
C SER A 443 11.64 -25.99 -1.38
N ASN A 444 10.58 -25.50 -0.72
CA ASN A 444 9.24 -26.07 -0.85
C ASN A 444 8.52 -25.53 -2.11
N LEU A 445 9.10 -25.83 -3.27
CA LEU A 445 8.68 -25.30 -4.57
C LEU A 445 7.18 -25.56 -4.85
N ILE A 446 6.63 -26.71 -4.41
CA ILE A 446 5.22 -27.07 -4.63
C ILE A 446 4.28 -26.08 -3.95
N GLU A 447 4.57 -25.72 -2.69
CA GLU A 447 3.68 -24.88 -1.89
C GLU A 447 3.74 -23.42 -2.31
N LEU A 448 4.91 -22.98 -2.78
CA LEU A 448 5.18 -21.57 -3.13
C LEU A 448 5.02 -21.27 -4.63
N PHE A 449 4.80 -22.28 -5.48
CA PHE A 449 4.62 -22.05 -6.91
C PHE A 449 3.35 -21.24 -7.16
N GLN A 450 3.52 -20.03 -7.71
CA GLN A 450 2.41 -19.18 -8.13
C GLN A 450 2.15 -19.34 -9.63
N ARG A 451 0.92 -19.72 -9.97
CA ARG A 451 0.46 -19.70 -11.36
C ARG A 451 0.26 -18.23 -11.77
N THR A 452 1.08 -17.77 -12.70
CA THR A 452 0.95 -16.42 -13.29
C THR A 452 -0.05 -16.42 -14.44
N ALA A 453 -0.52 -15.24 -14.84
CA ALA A 453 -1.43 -15.08 -15.98
C ALA A 453 -0.86 -15.70 -17.29
N ASN A 454 0.46 -15.75 -17.42
CA ASN A 454 1.18 -16.29 -18.58
C ASN A 454 1.29 -17.82 -18.60
N PHE A 455 0.85 -18.51 -17.54
CA PHE A 455 0.97 -19.97 -17.45
C PHE A 455 0.16 -20.69 -18.53
N ASP A 456 -1.03 -20.20 -18.90
CA ASP A 456 -1.83 -20.87 -19.94
C ASP A 456 -1.20 -20.76 -21.34
N LYS A 457 -0.49 -19.66 -21.61
CA LYS A 457 0.31 -19.51 -22.83
C LYS A 457 1.56 -20.39 -22.78
N PHE A 458 2.19 -20.54 -21.61
CA PHE A 458 3.29 -21.49 -21.42
C PHE A 458 2.86 -22.94 -21.74
N LEU A 459 1.63 -23.32 -21.40
CA LEU A 459 1.08 -24.66 -21.69
C LEU A 459 0.80 -24.92 -23.17
N ASP A 460 0.81 -23.91 -24.04
CA ASP A 460 0.65 -24.09 -25.49
C ASP A 460 1.84 -24.87 -26.07
N GLU A 461 1.58 -25.94 -26.82
CA GLU A 461 2.63 -26.75 -27.45
C GLU A 461 3.49 -25.95 -28.44
N THR A 462 2.95 -24.90 -29.04
CA THR A 462 3.65 -24.05 -30.02
C THR A 462 4.61 -23.06 -29.37
N THR A 463 4.35 -22.68 -28.11
CA THR A 463 5.25 -21.82 -27.32
C THR A 463 6.53 -22.58 -27.02
N CYS A 464 7.63 -22.22 -27.64
CA CYS A 464 8.89 -22.95 -27.52
C CYS A 464 10.00 -22.15 -26.87
N LEU A 465 9.89 -20.82 -26.81
CA LEU A 465 10.88 -19.94 -26.20
C LEU A 465 10.30 -19.24 -24.97
N ILE A 466 10.90 -19.44 -23.81
CA ILE A 466 10.49 -18.86 -22.54
C ILE A 466 11.59 -17.90 -22.11
N ARG A 467 11.33 -16.62 -22.29
CA ARG A 467 12.26 -15.53 -22.02
C ARG A 467 11.99 -14.93 -20.65
N GLY A 468 13.04 -14.44 -20.00
CA GLY A 468 12.91 -13.68 -18.76
C GLY A 468 14.25 -13.43 -18.10
N ARG A 469 14.30 -12.49 -17.17
CA ARG A 469 15.53 -12.14 -16.43
C ARG A 469 15.85 -13.16 -15.33
N LYS A 470 17.03 -13.10 -14.70
CA LYS A 470 17.34 -13.98 -13.56
C LYS A 470 16.38 -13.63 -12.41
N GLY A 471 15.88 -14.66 -11.72
CA GLY A 471 14.91 -14.48 -10.63
C GLY A 471 13.42 -14.39 -11.05
N THR A 472 13.07 -14.41 -12.34
CA THR A 472 11.65 -14.34 -12.78
C THR A 472 10.91 -15.68 -12.75
N GLY A 473 11.57 -16.80 -12.41
CA GLY A 473 10.94 -18.12 -12.25
C GLY A 473 11.12 -19.12 -13.40
N LYS A 474 12.07 -18.91 -14.33
CA LYS A 474 12.39 -19.87 -15.41
C LYS A 474 12.71 -21.28 -14.88
N THR A 475 13.68 -21.39 -13.99
CA THR A 475 14.08 -22.66 -13.35
C THR A 475 12.97 -23.27 -12.50
N ALA A 476 12.10 -22.45 -11.90
CA ALA A 476 10.92 -22.94 -11.19
C ALA A 476 9.94 -23.67 -12.13
N LEU A 477 9.68 -23.13 -13.33
CA LEU A 477 8.87 -23.81 -14.35
C LEU A 477 9.53 -25.08 -14.87
N TYR A 478 10.84 -25.03 -15.11
CA TYR A 478 11.64 -26.19 -15.53
C TYR A 478 11.55 -27.35 -14.54
N LEU A 479 11.78 -27.07 -13.25
CA LEU A 479 11.73 -28.08 -12.19
C LEU A 479 10.30 -28.50 -11.83
N LEU A 480 9.30 -27.63 -11.95
CA LEU A 480 7.89 -28.01 -11.79
C LEU A 480 7.52 -29.15 -12.74
N LEU A 481 7.91 -29.06 -14.02
CA LEU A 481 7.60 -30.09 -15.01
C LEU A 481 8.40 -31.38 -14.81
N LEU A 482 9.65 -31.31 -14.35
CA LEU A 482 10.56 -32.47 -14.24
C LEU A 482 10.51 -33.17 -12.88
N LYS A 483 10.51 -32.42 -11.77
CA LYS A 483 10.49 -32.96 -10.40
C LYS A 483 9.07 -33.13 -9.85
N HIS A 484 8.11 -32.33 -10.30
CA HIS A 484 6.77 -32.25 -9.70
C HIS A 484 5.65 -32.41 -10.75
N GLU A 485 5.80 -33.41 -11.63
CA GLU A 485 4.89 -33.68 -12.76
C GLU A 485 3.41 -33.75 -12.35
N SER A 486 3.10 -34.39 -11.20
CA SER A 486 1.72 -34.50 -10.71
C SER A 486 1.10 -33.13 -10.41
N LYS A 487 1.85 -32.23 -9.78
CA LYS A 487 1.41 -30.86 -9.50
C LYS A 487 1.28 -30.05 -10.78
N ALA A 488 2.23 -30.20 -11.71
CA ALA A 488 2.16 -29.56 -13.02
C ALA A 488 0.87 -29.94 -13.78
N LYS A 489 0.52 -31.24 -13.81
CA LYS A 489 -0.71 -31.73 -14.43
C LYS A 489 -1.97 -31.21 -13.73
N GLN A 490 -1.97 -31.16 -12.40
CA GLN A 490 -3.06 -30.55 -11.63
C GLN A 490 -3.28 -29.08 -12.01
N LEU A 491 -2.20 -28.29 -12.02
CA LEU A 491 -2.25 -26.86 -12.37
C LEU A 491 -2.66 -26.63 -13.82
N ALA A 492 -2.27 -27.54 -14.73
CA ALA A 492 -2.60 -27.49 -16.14
C ALA A 492 -4.02 -27.97 -16.51
N ARG A 493 -4.80 -28.43 -15.52
CA ARG A 493 -6.20 -28.84 -15.69
C ARG A 493 -6.40 -29.83 -16.86
N GLY A 494 -5.54 -30.85 -16.93
CA GLY A 494 -5.61 -31.93 -17.94
C GLY A 494 -4.86 -31.65 -19.26
N ARG A 495 -4.41 -30.42 -19.51
CA ARG A 495 -3.68 -30.08 -20.77
C ARG A 495 -2.34 -30.79 -20.94
N LEU A 496 -1.80 -31.37 -19.87
CA LEU A 496 -0.51 -32.06 -19.86
C LEU A 496 -0.64 -33.59 -19.74
N ASP A 497 -1.85 -34.16 -19.80
CA ASP A 497 -2.08 -35.59 -19.52
C ASP A 497 -1.40 -36.51 -20.54
N ALA A 498 -1.38 -36.10 -21.81
CA ALA A 498 -0.72 -36.81 -22.92
C ALA A 498 0.75 -36.40 -23.10
N VAL A 499 1.29 -35.54 -22.24
CA VAL A 499 2.64 -34.99 -22.36
C VAL A 499 3.59 -35.73 -21.42
N SER A 500 4.78 -36.06 -21.92
CA SER A 500 5.89 -36.51 -21.08
C SER A 500 7.08 -35.57 -21.17
N PHE A 501 7.67 -35.24 -20.03
CA PHE A 501 8.75 -34.27 -19.92
C PHE A 501 10.11 -34.97 -19.94
N LEU A 502 11.09 -34.32 -20.58
CA LEU A 502 12.47 -34.76 -20.58
C LEU A 502 13.38 -33.53 -20.53
N SER A 503 14.39 -33.58 -19.66
CA SER A 503 15.47 -32.59 -19.67
C SER A 503 16.32 -32.80 -20.92
N GLY A 504 16.28 -31.85 -21.86
CA GLY A 504 17.20 -31.79 -23.00
C GLY A 504 18.57 -31.26 -22.58
N HIS A 505 18.57 -30.21 -21.76
CA HIS A 505 19.74 -29.65 -21.08
C HIS A 505 19.28 -28.91 -19.80
N GLY A 506 20.18 -28.69 -18.85
CA GLY A 506 19.88 -28.04 -17.58
C GLY A 506 20.15 -28.93 -16.37
N GLY A 507 20.14 -28.32 -15.18
CA GLY A 507 20.62 -28.89 -13.94
C GLY A 507 19.77 -30.01 -13.32
N PHE A 508 18.78 -30.54 -14.04
CA PHE A 508 18.00 -31.70 -13.58
C PHE A 508 18.79 -33.01 -13.70
N GLU A 509 19.60 -33.15 -14.75
CA GLU A 509 20.46 -34.34 -14.96
C GLU A 509 21.92 -33.99 -14.70
N ASN A 510 22.60 -34.78 -13.86
CA ASN A 510 24.02 -34.57 -13.56
C ASN A 510 24.94 -34.84 -14.77
N SER A 511 24.54 -35.76 -15.66
CA SER A 511 25.29 -36.07 -16.88
C SER A 511 24.94 -35.07 -18.00
N ARG A 512 25.69 -33.96 -18.06
CA ARG A 512 25.61 -32.94 -19.13
C ARG A 512 27.00 -32.36 -19.47
N PRO A 513 27.23 -31.86 -20.69
CA PRO A 513 28.44 -31.10 -21.00
C PRO A 513 28.47 -29.78 -20.21
N THR A 514 29.63 -29.40 -19.69
CA THR A 514 29.87 -28.11 -19.01
C THR A 514 30.55 -27.11 -19.96
N ARG A 515 30.89 -25.91 -19.47
CA ARG A 515 31.61 -24.88 -20.23
C ARG A 515 32.85 -25.43 -20.94
N ASN A 516 33.63 -26.25 -20.26
CA ASN A 516 34.88 -26.82 -20.81
C ASN A 516 34.58 -27.80 -21.94
N GLU A 517 33.62 -28.70 -21.78
CA GLU A 517 33.24 -29.64 -22.84
C GLU A 517 32.66 -28.90 -24.06
N PHE A 518 31.85 -27.87 -23.86
CA PHE A 518 31.33 -27.07 -24.98
C PHE A 518 32.42 -26.33 -25.75
N GLN A 519 33.46 -25.84 -25.07
CA GLN A 519 34.64 -25.25 -25.75
C GLN A 519 35.38 -26.31 -26.58
N ILE A 520 35.60 -27.51 -26.03
CA ILE A 520 36.24 -28.62 -26.75
C ILE A 520 35.42 -29.02 -27.97
N ILE A 521 34.09 -29.11 -27.82
CA ILE A 521 33.17 -29.39 -28.92
C ILE A 521 33.28 -28.32 -29.99
N HIS A 522 33.28 -27.04 -29.61
CA HIS A 522 33.39 -25.93 -30.56
C HIS A 522 34.62 -26.06 -31.45
N ASN A 523 35.80 -26.22 -30.83
CA ASN A 523 37.07 -26.33 -31.55
C ASN A 523 37.05 -27.50 -32.55
N ASN A 524 36.53 -28.66 -32.13
CA ASN A 524 36.45 -29.85 -32.99
C ASN A 524 35.40 -29.71 -34.12
N LEU A 525 34.29 -29.04 -33.88
CA LEU A 525 33.29 -28.79 -34.92
C LEU A 525 33.86 -27.88 -36.01
N THR A 526 34.57 -26.83 -35.63
CA THR A 526 35.22 -25.90 -36.56
C THR A 526 36.25 -26.62 -37.44
N ASP A 527 37.10 -27.47 -36.84
CA ASP A 527 38.15 -28.20 -37.57
C ASP A 527 37.61 -29.26 -38.55
N ARG A 528 36.46 -29.87 -38.23
CA ARG A 528 35.91 -31.02 -38.96
C ARG A 528 34.72 -30.67 -39.85
N ASN A 529 34.47 -29.39 -40.09
CA ASN A 529 33.31 -28.89 -40.84
C ASN A 529 31.97 -29.43 -40.27
N GLY A 530 31.91 -29.50 -38.94
CA GLY A 530 30.72 -29.81 -38.15
C GLY A 530 29.79 -28.61 -38.04
N ASN A 531 28.51 -28.84 -37.74
CA ASN A 531 27.59 -27.76 -37.42
C ASN A 531 26.88 -28.01 -36.07
N TRP A 532 26.47 -26.94 -35.41
CA TRP A 532 25.88 -27.00 -34.07
C TRP A 532 24.48 -27.61 -34.06
N GLU A 533 23.73 -27.50 -35.15
CA GLU A 533 22.43 -28.16 -35.31
C GLU A 533 22.57 -29.70 -35.21
N ALA A 534 23.52 -30.28 -35.93
CA ALA A 534 23.81 -31.71 -35.88
C ALA A 534 24.31 -32.17 -34.51
N LEU A 535 25.06 -31.32 -33.81
CA LEU A 535 25.44 -31.58 -32.42
C LEU A 535 24.22 -31.66 -31.50
N TRP A 536 23.33 -30.66 -31.55
CA TRP A 536 22.10 -30.68 -30.76
C TRP A 536 21.21 -31.86 -31.10
N ARG A 537 21.12 -32.24 -32.38
CA ARG A 537 20.40 -33.43 -32.82
C ARG A 537 21.00 -34.70 -32.21
N SER A 538 22.32 -34.81 -32.23
CA SER A 538 23.06 -35.94 -31.62
C SER A 538 22.82 -36.01 -30.12
N TYR A 539 22.90 -34.87 -29.44
CA TYR A 539 22.68 -34.77 -28.01
C TYR A 539 21.24 -35.08 -27.62
N LEU A 540 20.27 -34.60 -28.40
CA LEU A 540 18.86 -34.95 -28.25
C LEU A 540 18.63 -36.46 -28.34
N ILE A 541 19.18 -37.11 -29.37
CA ILE A 541 19.06 -38.58 -29.55
C ILE A 541 19.69 -39.33 -28.36
N LEU A 542 20.85 -38.87 -27.88
CA LEU A 542 21.47 -39.44 -26.68
C LEU A 542 20.54 -39.36 -25.47
N ARG A 543 19.93 -38.19 -25.21
CA ARG A 543 19.02 -37.99 -24.07
C ARG A 543 17.76 -38.83 -24.18
N LEU A 544 17.18 -38.92 -25.37
CA LEU A 544 16.02 -39.76 -25.64
C LEU A 544 16.34 -41.26 -25.49
N PHE A 545 17.54 -41.69 -25.86
CA PHE A 545 17.99 -43.06 -25.68
C PHE A 545 18.25 -43.39 -24.21
N GLN A 546 18.97 -42.53 -23.48
CA GLN A 546 19.27 -42.73 -22.05
C GLN A 546 18.01 -42.78 -21.18
N SER A 547 17.00 -41.96 -21.51
CA SER A 547 15.68 -41.95 -20.84
C SER A 547 14.73 -43.06 -21.30
N ASN A 548 15.18 -43.98 -22.17
CA ASN A 548 14.39 -45.07 -22.75
C ASN A 548 13.14 -44.60 -23.54
N LYS A 549 13.12 -43.33 -23.98
CA LYS A 549 12.03 -42.74 -24.77
C LYS A 549 12.15 -43.03 -26.26
N LEU A 550 13.37 -43.25 -26.75
CA LEU A 550 13.67 -43.70 -28.11
C LEU A 550 13.99 -45.20 -28.13
N ARG A 551 13.25 -45.96 -28.95
CA ARG A 551 13.56 -47.37 -29.24
C ARG A 551 13.93 -47.52 -30.71
N LEU A 552 15.20 -47.80 -30.97
CA LEU A 552 15.71 -48.06 -32.32
C LEU A 552 15.29 -49.46 -32.80
N PRO A 553 14.95 -49.66 -34.09
CA PRO A 553 14.45 -50.94 -34.62
C PRO A 553 15.38 -52.14 -34.36
N GLU A 554 14.90 -53.16 -33.62
CA GLU A 554 15.71 -54.33 -33.24
C GLU A 554 15.51 -55.56 -34.13
N LYS A 555 14.59 -55.50 -35.11
CA LYS A 555 14.25 -56.60 -36.02
C LYS A 555 14.16 -56.12 -37.48
N GLY A 556 14.36 -57.04 -38.43
CA GLY A 556 14.28 -56.78 -39.87
C GLY A 556 15.48 -56.01 -40.45
N ASN A 557 15.38 -55.59 -41.72
CA ASN A 557 16.44 -54.89 -42.45
C ASN A 557 16.83 -53.53 -41.84
N GLN A 558 15.96 -52.94 -41.01
CA GLN A 558 16.28 -51.71 -40.28
C GLN A 558 17.22 -51.96 -39.08
N LYS A 559 17.35 -53.19 -38.58
CA LYS A 559 18.26 -53.51 -37.46
C LYS A 559 19.70 -53.19 -37.82
N SER A 560 20.18 -53.69 -38.97
CA SER A 560 21.55 -53.46 -39.44
C SER A 560 21.82 -51.99 -39.73
N LYS A 561 20.80 -51.24 -40.21
CA LYS A 561 20.88 -49.80 -40.48
C LYS A 561 21.27 -48.98 -39.25
N PHE A 562 20.74 -49.32 -38.07
CA PHE A 562 20.95 -48.56 -36.83
C PHE A 562 21.98 -49.19 -35.88
N GLU A 563 22.68 -50.26 -36.28
CA GLU A 563 23.57 -51.00 -35.39
C GLU A 563 24.74 -50.13 -34.90
N THR A 564 25.42 -49.41 -35.80
CA THR A 564 26.53 -48.50 -35.43
C THR A 564 26.08 -47.41 -34.46
N LEU A 565 24.91 -46.79 -34.71
CA LEU A 565 24.35 -45.78 -33.80
C LEU A 565 24.03 -46.39 -32.44
N ARG A 566 23.43 -47.57 -32.41
CA ARG A 566 23.08 -48.29 -31.17
C ARG A 566 24.32 -48.63 -30.36
N GLU A 567 25.39 -49.11 -30.98
CA GLU A 567 26.66 -49.41 -30.29
C GLU A 567 27.28 -48.16 -29.68
N ILE A 568 27.31 -47.04 -30.42
CA ILE A 568 27.80 -45.75 -29.93
C ILE A 568 27.00 -45.25 -28.73
N LEU A 569 25.67 -45.43 -28.72
CA LEU A 569 24.82 -44.98 -27.62
C LEU A 569 24.88 -45.91 -26.40
N LYS A 570 24.99 -47.23 -26.60
CA LYS A 570 25.06 -48.23 -25.52
C LYS A 570 26.34 -48.18 -24.70
N ARG A 571 27.46 -47.73 -25.30
CA ARG A 571 28.75 -47.61 -24.60
C ARG A 571 28.82 -46.43 -23.62
N LEU A 572 27.87 -45.50 -23.68
CA LEU A 572 27.89 -44.27 -22.90
C LEU A 572 27.19 -44.46 -21.55
N SER A 573 27.83 -43.98 -20.48
CA SER A 573 27.26 -44.01 -19.13
C SER A 573 25.99 -43.15 -19.03
N LYS A 574 25.12 -43.46 -18.08
CA LYS A 574 23.96 -42.63 -17.75
C LYS A 574 24.23 -41.67 -16.59
N GLU A 575 25.18 -42.00 -15.71
CA GLU A 575 25.32 -41.33 -14.42
C GLU A 575 26.13 -40.04 -14.49
N ASN A 576 27.27 -40.06 -15.21
CA ASN A 576 28.20 -38.94 -15.27
C ASN A 576 28.62 -38.64 -16.71
N TRP A 577 28.86 -37.36 -16.99
CA TRP A 577 29.45 -36.93 -18.25
C TRP A 577 30.93 -37.30 -18.27
N GLN A 578 31.38 -37.89 -19.37
CA GLN A 578 32.75 -38.39 -19.55
C GLN A 578 33.26 -38.04 -20.95
N ILE A 579 34.56 -38.16 -21.18
CA ILE A 579 35.20 -37.82 -22.45
C ILE A 579 34.60 -38.60 -23.64
N GLU A 580 34.16 -39.84 -23.41
CA GLU A 580 33.52 -40.70 -24.40
C GLU A 580 32.21 -40.07 -24.92
N HIS A 581 31.48 -39.33 -24.08
CA HIS A 581 30.26 -38.62 -24.48
C HIS A 581 30.60 -37.49 -25.44
N THR A 582 31.58 -36.66 -25.09
CA THR A 582 32.05 -35.55 -25.92
C THR A 582 32.56 -36.07 -27.26
N GLN A 583 33.37 -37.13 -27.27
CA GLN A 583 33.86 -37.76 -28.50
C GLN A 583 32.74 -38.36 -29.34
N ALA A 584 31.76 -39.02 -28.72
CA ALA A 584 30.60 -39.57 -29.41
C ALA A 584 29.74 -38.47 -30.05
N LEU A 585 29.48 -37.36 -29.34
CA LEU A 585 28.74 -36.23 -29.91
C LEU A 585 29.47 -35.60 -31.08
N ILE A 586 30.79 -35.41 -30.99
CA ILE A 586 31.60 -34.92 -32.11
C ILE A 586 31.49 -35.89 -33.30
N GLN A 587 31.68 -37.19 -33.08
CA GLN A 587 31.57 -38.21 -34.13
C GLN A 587 30.19 -38.19 -34.81
N LEU A 588 29.12 -38.23 -34.02
CA LEU A 588 27.73 -38.23 -34.50
C LEU A 588 27.38 -36.95 -35.26
N SER A 589 27.97 -35.83 -34.86
CA SER A 589 27.73 -34.53 -35.48
C SER A 589 28.64 -34.23 -36.67
N THR A 590 29.71 -34.98 -36.93
CA THR A 590 30.62 -34.76 -38.08
C THR A 590 30.47 -35.78 -39.21
N ASP A 591 30.06 -37.02 -38.90
CA ASP A 591 29.91 -38.07 -39.91
C ASP A 591 28.59 -37.93 -40.69
N SER A 592 28.67 -37.89 -42.02
CA SER A 592 27.51 -37.68 -42.90
C SER A 592 26.47 -38.80 -42.84
N ASN A 593 26.90 -40.05 -42.72
CA ASN A 593 26.00 -41.20 -42.64
C ASN A 593 25.29 -41.23 -41.28
N LEU A 594 26.01 -40.98 -40.19
CA LEU A 594 25.43 -40.92 -38.85
C LEU A 594 24.42 -39.76 -38.74
N ARG A 595 24.68 -38.59 -39.34
CA ARG A 595 23.72 -37.47 -39.38
C ARG A 595 22.39 -37.84 -40.04
N LEU A 596 22.43 -38.62 -41.13
CA LEU A 596 21.21 -39.12 -41.77
C LEU A 596 20.48 -40.11 -40.86
N LEU A 597 21.20 -41.01 -40.18
CA LEU A 597 20.60 -41.94 -39.23
C LEU A 597 19.94 -41.25 -38.03
N LEU A 598 20.54 -40.18 -37.50
CA LEU A 598 19.94 -39.39 -36.42
C LEU A 598 18.60 -38.78 -36.83
N SER A 599 18.52 -38.37 -38.10
CA SER A 599 17.31 -37.81 -38.68
C SER A 599 16.20 -38.84 -38.76
N ASP A 600 16.51 -40.02 -39.28
CA ASP A 600 15.57 -41.13 -39.37
C ASP A 600 15.13 -41.62 -37.99
N ALA A 601 16.01 -41.55 -36.99
CA ALA A 601 15.69 -41.89 -35.61
C ALA A 601 14.63 -40.95 -35.00
N LEU A 602 14.67 -39.65 -35.32
CA LEU A 602 13.64 -38.69 -34.91
C LEU A 602 12.29 -38.95 -35.62
N ASP A 603 12.33 -39.32 -36.90
CA ASP A 603 11.12 -39.66 -37.65
C ASP A 603 10.43 -40.90 -37.04
N ILE A 604 11.23 -41.95 -36.72
CA ILE A 604 10.77 -43.15 -36.00
C ILE A 604 10.18 -42.79 -34.63
N LEU A 605 10.85 -41.95 -33.86
CA LEU A 605 10.34 -41.53 -32.56
C LEU A 605 8.99 -40.82 -32.69
N ASN A 606 8.88 -39.90 -33.64
CA ASN A 606 7.64 -39.16 -33.87
C ASN A 606 6.48 -40.10 -34.24
N GLU A 607 6.70 -41.10 -35.08
CA GLU A 607 5.69 -42.14 -35.37
C GLU A 607 5.33 -42.96 -34.13
N GLN A 608 6.33 -43.41 -33.36
CA GLN A 608 6.11 -44.19 -32.13
C GLN A 608 5.26 -43.42 -31.10
N GLN A 609 5.46 -42.12 -30.98
CA GLN A 609 4.71 -41.27 -30.05
C GLN A 609 3.31 -40.91 -30.57
N ARG A 610 3.16 -40.67 -31.89
CA ARG A 610 1.84 -40.51 -32.54
C ARG A 610 0.95 -41.74 -32.30
N HIS A 611 1.48 -42.95 -32.44
CA HIS A 611 0.73 -44.18 -32.18
C HIS A 611 0.28 -44.33 -30.72
N LYS A 612 1.02 -43.74 -29.77
CA LYS A 612 0.66 -43.71 -28.36
C LYS A 612 -0.25 -42.55 -27.99
N ASN A 613 -0.54 -41.65 -28.94
CA ASN A 613 -1.17 -40.37 -28.70
C ASN A 613 -0.46 -39.57 -27.58
N GLN A 614 0.89 -39.57 -27.62
CA GLN A 614 1.74 -38.90 -26.65
C GLN A 614 2.62 -37.84 -27.33
N THR A 615 2.95 -36.80 -26.57
CA THR A 615 3.89 -35.75 -26.97
C THR A 615 5.05 -35.71 -25.98
N ILE A 616 6.28 -35.60 -26.46
CA ILE A 616 7.47 -35.40 -25.63
C ILE A 616 7.82 -33.92 -25.62
N TRP A 617 7.90 -33.32 -24.44
CA TRP A 617 8.42 -31.97 -24.25
C TRP A 617 9.86 -32.03 -23.76
N LEU A 618 10.75 -31.42 -24.54
CA LEU A 618 12.17 -31.30 -24.25
C LEU A 618 12.45 -29.93 -23.66
N LEU A 619 12.91 -29.92 -22.42
CA LEU A 619 13.13 -28.71 -21.63
C LEU A 619 14.63 -28.38 -21.60
N TYR A 620 14.97 -27.12 -21.89
CA TYR A 620 16.36 -26.63 -21.89
C TYR A 620 16.48 -25.43 -20.96
N ASP A 621 17.22 -25.59 -19.87
CA ASP A 621 17.52 -24.52 -18.88
C ASP A 621 19.05 -24.44 -18.66
N ASP A 622 19.54 -23.46 -17.90
CA ASP A 622 20.96 -23.17 -17.62
C ASP A 622 21.84 -22.90 -18.84
N LEU A 623 21.24 -22.58 -19.99
CA LEU A 623 21.96 -22.31 -21.23
C LEU A 623 22.88 -21.08 -21.13
N ASP A 624 22.53 -20.10 -20.29
CA ASP A 624 23.37 -18.94 -20.01
C ASP A 624 24.58 -19.27 -19.12
N GLU A 625 24.41 -20.23 -18.21
CA GLU A 625 25.44 -20.62 -17.25
C GLU A 625 26.43 -21.63 -17.85
N ASP A 626 25.99 -22.58 -18.69
CA ASP A 626 26.85 -23.67 -19.18
C ASP A 626 27.63 -23.36 -20.48
N PHE A 627 27.33 -22.25 -21.18
CA PHE A 627 28.09 -21.86 -22.38
C PHE A 627 29.17 -20.81 -22.09
N PRO A 628 30.41 -21.00 -22.57
CA PRO A 628 31.44 -19.98 -22.51
C PRO A 628 31.09 -18.81 -23.45
N GLU A 629 31.42 -17.59 -23.02
CA GLU A 629 31.25 -16.37 -23.83
C GLU A 629 32.37 -16.17 -24.86
N THR A 630 33.50 -16.85 -24.67
CA THR A 630 34.68 -16.78 -25.54
C THR A 630 34.40 -17.40 -26.92
N ASP A 631 35.11 -16.91 -27.94
CA ASP A 631 35.11 -17.43 -29.32
C ASP A 631 33.73 -17.58 -29.99
N GLY A 632 32.72 -16.86 -29.48
CA GLY A 632 31.35 -16.95 -29.98
C GLY A 632 30.67 -18.30 -29.73
N VAL A 633 31.20 -19.16 -28.85
CA VAL A 633 30.66 -20.52 -28.59
C VAL A 633 29.18 -20.47 -28.24
N ARG A 634 28.78 -19.61 -27.28
CA ARG A 634 27.39 -19.44 -26.87
C ARG A 634 26.48 -19.08 -28.06
N GLN A 635 26.90 -18.15 -28.91
CA GLN A 635 26.11 -17.72 -30.06
C GLN A 635 25.89 -18.89 -31.04
N HIS A 636 26.95 -19.60 -31.40
CA HIS A 636 26.85 -20.74 -32.31
C HIS A 636 26.03 -21.90 -31.72
N ALA A 637 26.22 -22.20 -30.44
CA ALA A 637 25.47 -23.24 -29.74
C ALA A 637 23.98 -22.92 -29.70
N LEU A 638 23.58 -21.72 -29.26
CA LEU A 638 22.18 -21.31 -29.19
C LEU A 638 21.56 -21.25 -30.60
N THR A 639 22.29 -20.75 -31.59
CA THR A 639 21.84 -20.73 -32.99
C THR A 639 21.57 -22.15 -33.50
N GLY A 640 22.47 -23.10 -33.23
CA GLY A 640 22.27 -24.51 -33.57
C GLY A 640 21.06 -25.14 -32.88
N LEU A 641 20.77 -24.76 -31.64
CA LEU A 641 19.59 -25.26 -30.91
C LEU A 641 18.29 -24.78 -31.59
N PHE A 642 18.22 -23.49 -31.93
CA PHE A 642 17.05 -22.95 -32.64
C PHE A 642 16.93 -23.49 -34.06
N GLN A 643 18.05 -23.74 -34.75
CA GLN A 643 18.07 -24.42 -36.05
C GLN A 643 17.57 -25.88 -35.95
N LEU A 644 17.88 -26.60 -34.86
CA LEU A 644 17.32 -27.93 -34.62
C LEU A 644 15.79 -27.86 -34.49
N ILE A 645 15.26 -26.87 -33.77
CA ILE A 645 13.81 -26.69 -33.63
C ILE A 645 13.18 -26.41 -35.00
N GLN A 646 13.77 -25.49 -35.79
CA GLN A 646 13.33 -25.23 -37.16
C GLN A 646 13.39 -26.48 -38.05
N ALA A 647 14.44 -27.29 -37.93
CA ALA A 647 14.57 -28.54 -38.68
C ALA A 647 13.50 -29.57 -38.29
N CYS A 648 13.15 -29.67 -37.00
CA CYS A 648 12.06 -30.53 -36.53
C CYS A 648 10.70 -30.07 -37.07
N ASP A 649 10.47 -28.75 -37.10
CA ASP A 649 9.23 -28.17 -37.63
C ASP A 649 9.12 -28.35 -39.15
N ALA A 650 10.22 -28.16 -39.88
CA ALA A 650 10.28 -28.39 -41.33
C ALA A 650 9.98 -29.86 -41.69
N ARG A 651 10.40 -30.82 -40.84
CA ARG A 651 10.05 -32.25 -40.96
C ARG A 651 8.65 -32.59 -40.45
N ARG A 652 7.90 -31.63 -39.92
CA ARG A 652 6.55 -31.81 -39.35
C ARG A 652 6.53 -32.84 -38.24
N LEU A 653 7.56 -32.85 -37.39
CA LEU A 653 7.56 -33.64 -36.16
C LEU A 653 6.54 -33.01 -35.21
N THR A 654 5.42 -33.69 -34.93
CA THR A 654 4.33 -33.14 -34.10
C THR A 654 4.35 -33.65 -32.67
N SER A 655 4.95 -34.81 -32.44
CA SER A 655 5.01 -35.45 -31.12
C SER A 655 6.28 -35.12 -30.34
N ILE A 656 7.12 -34.21 -30.87
CA ILE A 656 8.32 -33.70 -30.21
C ILE A 656 8.18 -32.17 -30.16
N ARG A 657 8.23 -31.62 -28.95
CA ARG A 657 8.09 -30.19 -28.67
C ARG A 657 9.21 -29.73 -27.77
N PHE A 658 9.52 -28.44 -27.85
CA PHE A 658 10.65 -27.83 -27.16
C PHE A 658 10.16 -26.73 -26.23
N LYS A 659 10.80 -26.58 -25.08
CA LYS A 659 10.69 -25.42 -24.19
C LYS A 659 12.09 -24.98 -23.83
N VAL A 660 12.53 -23.88 -24.40
CA VAL A 660 13.86 -23.29 -24.21
C VAL A 660 13.73 -22.11 -23.26
N PHE A 661 14.25 -22.25 -22.06
CA PHE A 661 14.33 -21.19 -21.08
C PHE A 661 15.60 -20.39 -21.35
N LEU A 662 15.43 -19.11 -21.67
CA LEU A 662 16.56 -18.25 -22.03
C LEU A 662 16.43 -16.88 -21.39
N ARG A 663 17.58 -16.28 -21.11
CA ARG A 663 17.68 -14.89 -20.71
C ARG A 663 17.30 -13.95 -21.86
N GLU A 664 16.59 -12.88 -21.52
CA GLU A 664 16.04 -11.93 -22.49
C GLU A 664 17.11 -11.21 -23.31
N ASP A 665 18.13 -10.72 -22.63
CA ASP A 665 19.26 -10.01 -23.22
C ASP A 665 20.07 -10.92 -24.17
N ILE A 666 20.25 -12.19 -23.81
CA ILE A 666 20.89 -13.18 -24.69
C ILE A 666 20.05 -13.38 -25.95
N TRP A 667 18.73 -13.54 -25.83
CA TRP A 667 17.84 -13.65 -26.99
C TRP A 667 17.91 -12.42 -27.90
N ASN A 668 17.93 -11.21 -27.34
CA ASN A 668 17.96 -9.98 -28.11
C ASN A 668 19.27 -9.84 -28.90
N ARG A 669 20.41 -10.23 -28.31
CA ARG A 669 21.73 -10.22 -28.96
C ARG A 669 21.93 -11.33 -30.00
N LEU A 670 21.20 -12.45 -29.91
CA LEU A 670 21.31 -13.52 -30.88
C LEU A 670 20.85 -13.06 -32.28
N ASN A 671 21.72 -13.23 -33.27
CA ASN A 671 21.39 -12.97 -34.67
C ASN A 671 21.61 -14.24 -35.51
N PHE A 672 20.57 -14.72 -36.18
CA PHE A 672 20.60 -15.88 -37.06
C PHE A 672 19.43 -15.87 -38.05
N ASP A 673 19.59 -16.60 -39.15
CA ASP A 673 18.59 -16.67 -40.22
C ASP A 673 17.24 -17.18 -39.72
N ASN A 674 16.16 -16.54 -40.18
CA ASN A 674 14.78 -16.89 -39.80
C ASN A 674 14.49 -16.79 -38.29
N LYS A 675 15.14 -15.89 -37.54
CA LYS A 675 14.77 -15.57 -36.14
C LYS A 675 13.26 -15.26 -35.98
N SER A 676 12.64 -14.67 -37.01
CA SER A 676 11.20 -14.39 -37.07
C SER A 676 10.30 -15.63 -36.98
N HIS A 677 10.82 -16.84 -37.23
CA HIS A 677 10.12 -18.11 -37.03
C HIS A 677 9.62 -18.32 -35.59
N PHE A 678 10.24 -17.64 -34.62
CA PHE A 678 9.89 -17.72 -33.20
C PHE A 678 8.93 -16.61 -32.76
N ASN A 679 8.61 -15.65 -33.64
CA ASN A 679 7.65 -14.58 -33.33
C ASN A 679 6.27 -15.19 -33.05
N GLY A 680 5.70 -14.90 -31.89
CA GLY A 680 4.41 -15.46 -31.47
C GLY A 680 4.51 -16.87 -30.89
N ARG A 681 5.70 -17.49 -30.92
CA ARG A 681 6.03 -18.76 -30.25
C ARG A 681 6.90 -18.55 -29.02
N ASP A 682 7.06 -17.31 -28.60
CA ASP A 682 7.79 -16.91 -27.42
C ASP A 682 6.85 -16.41 -26.30
N LEU A 683 7.32 -16.54 -25.08
CA LEU A 683 6.68 -16.08 -23.86
C LEU A 683 7.68 -15.33 -23.01
N PHE A 684 7.39 -14.07 -22.66
CA PHE A 684 8.19 -13.32 -21.72
C PHE A 684 7.58 -13.43 -20.31
N LEU A 685 8.32 -14.00 -19.36
CA LEU A 685 7.88 -14.15 -17.97
C LEU A 685 7.88 -12.80 -17.26
N ARG A 686 6.68 -12.37 -16.84
CA ARG A 686 6.45 -11.18 -16.01
C ARG A 686 5.55 -11.57 -14.84
N TRP A 687 5.78 -10.89 -13.73
CA TRP A 687 4.94 -10.94 -12.55
C TRP A 687 4.08 -9.69 -12.53
N THR A 688 2.77 -9.87 -12.57
CA THR A 688 1.85 -8.76 -12.32
C THR A 688 1.82 -8.45 -10.83
N ARG A 689 1.30 -7.27 -10.47
CA ARG A 689 1.11 -6.90 -9.05
C ARG A 689 0.27 -7.93 -8.30
N ILE A 690 -0.82 -8.42 -8.90
CA ILE A 690 -1.67 -9.44 -8.29
C ILE A 690 -0.89 -10.75 -8.08
N ASP A 691 -0.12 -11.22 -9.07
CA ASP A 691 0.71 -12.43 -8.90
C ASP A 691 1.72 -12.28 -7.75
N PHE A 692 2.26 -11.06 -7.59
CA PHE A 692 3.21 -10.71 -6.56
C PHE A 692 2.58 -10.70 -5.15
N LEU A 693 1.37 -10.16 -5.02
CA LEU A 693 0.60 -10.18 -3.76
C LEU A 693 0.16 -11.60 -3.38
N ARG A 694 -0.27 -12.41 -4.37
CA ARG A 694 -0.58 -13.83 -4.13
C ARG A 694 0.63 -14.57 -3.57
N LEU A 695 1.82 -14.31 -4.10
CA LEU A 695 3.05 -14.89 -3.60
C LEU A 695 3.38 -14.41 -2.18
N ALA A 696 3.25 -13.12 -1.89
CA ALA A 696 3.47 -12.58 -0.55
C ALA A 696 2.55 -13.24 0.49
N LEU A 697 1.25 -13.34 0.18
CA LEU A 697 0.26 -13.94 1.07
C LEU A 697 0.51 -15.45 1.25
N ARG A 698 0.85 -16.15 0.16
CA ARG A 698 1.18 -17.58 0.18
C ARG A 698 2.42 -17.88 1.03
N GLN A 699 3.43 -16.99 1.04
CA GLN A 699 4.56 -17.12 1.96
C GLN A 699 4.15 -16.86 3.40
N ALA A 700 3.43 -15.77 3.68
CA ALA A 700 3.00 -15.45 5.04
C ALA A 700 2.09 -16.54 5.66
N MET A 701 1.18 -17.12 4.87
CA MET A 701 0.28 -18.21 5.28
C MET A 701 0.97 -19.58 5.45
N GLN A 702 2.29 -19.68 5.23
CA GLN A 702 3.07 -20.84 5.69
C GLN A 702 3.07 -20.93 7.22
N SER A 703 2.92 -19.79 7.90
CA SER A 703 2.62 -19.76 9.32
C SER A 703 1.16 -20.14 9.56
N GLY A 704 0.95 -21.17 10.39
CA GLY A 704 -0.38 -21.53 10.88
C GLY A 704 -1.03 -20.41 11.69
N ASP A 705 -0.26 -19.74 12.56
CA ASP A 705 -0.77 -18.64 13.38
C ASP A 705 -1.21 -17.43 12.52
N PHE A 706 -0.45 -17.08 11.48
CA PHE A 706 -0.84 -16.02 10.54
C PHE A 706 -2.03 -16.44 9.67
N LYS A 707 -2.08 -17.70 9.24
CA LYS A 707 -3.23 -18.23 8.50
C LYS A 707 -4.51 -18.17 9.34
N ASP A 708 -4.47 -18.59 10.60
CA ASP A 708 -5.61 -18.54 11.51
C ASP A 708 -6.08 -17.08 11.73
N LEU A 709 -5.14 -16.14 11.77
CA LEU A 709 -5.43 -14.70 11.82
C LEU A 709 -6.19 -14.24 10.56
N VAL A 710 -5.69 -14.59 9.37
CA VAL A 710 -6.34 -14.26 8.09
C VAL A 710 -7.72 -14.89 7.99
N ASP A 711 -7.86 -16.18 8.30
CA ASP A 711 -9.13 -16.91 8.22
C ASP A 711 -10.20 -16.33 9.17
N ARG A 712 -9.77 -15.75 10.30
CA ARG A 712 -10.66 -15.08 11.27
C ARG A 712 -11.12 -13.70 10.82
N ILE A 713 -10.29 -12.95 10.09
CA ILE A 713 -10.47 -11.50 9.91
C ILE A 713 -10.75 -11.12 8.45
N ALA A 714 -9.98 -11.68 7.53
CA ALA A 714 -10.01 -11.40 6.10
C ALA A 714 -9.88 -12.71 5.32
N PRO A 715 -10.87 -13.61 5.42
CA PRO A 715 -10.75 -14.97 4.89
C PRO A 715 -10.55 -14.97 3.37
N VAL A 716 -9.56 -15.73 2.92
CA VAL A 716 -9.24 -15.92 1.49
C VAL A 716 -9.41 -17.40 1.14
N GLU A 717 -10.56 -17.77 0.58
CA GLU A 717 -10.87 -19.17 0.24
C GLU A 717 -9.84 -19.78 -0.74
N ASN A 718 -9.45 -19.01 -1.76
CA ASN A 718 -8.48 -19.45 -2.76
C ASN A 718 -7.63 -18.28 -3.28
N ILE A 719 -6.35 -18.29 -2.90
CA ILE A 719 -5.36 -17.27 -3.28
C ILE A 719 -5.26 -17.11 -4.80
N ASP A 720 -5.34 -18.19 -5.59
CA ASP A 720 -5.16 -18.13 -7.05
C ASP A 720 -6.30 -17.39 -7.77
N ASN A 721 -7.48 -17.31 -7.15
CA ASN A 721 -8.66 -16.63 -7.69
C ASN A 721 -9.03 -15.35 -6.92
N ALA A 722 -8.34 -15.04 -5.82
CA ALA A 722 -8.61 -13.87 -5.01
C ALA A 722 -8.45 -12.58 -5.82
N SER A 723 -9.37 -11.63 -5.58
CA SER A 723 -9.27 -10.25 -6.08
C SER A 723 -8.10 -9.53 -5.41
N GLU A 724 -7.64 -8.44 -6.04
CA GLU A 724 -6.58 -7.62 -5.46
C GLU A 724 -6.99 -7.05 -4.10
N ASP A 725 -8.25 -6.61 -3.95
CA ASP A 725 -8.77 -6.07 -2.69
C ASP A 725 -8.78 -7.09 -1.56
N ASN A 726 -9.17 -8.34 -1.83
CA ASN A 726 -9.13 -9.41 -0.82
C ASN A 726 -7.69 -9.76 -0.42
N LEU A 727 -6.76 -9.74 -1.38
CA LEU A 727 -5.33 -9.93 -1.09
C LEU A 727 -4.78 -8.78 -0.25
N ASN A 728 -5.16 -7.54 -0.56
CA ASN A 728 -4.75 -6.36 0.19
C ASN A 728 -5.27 -6.42 1.63
N LEU A 729 -6.57 -6.69 1.84
CA LEU A 729 -7.14 -6.83 3.20
C LEU A 729 -6.40 -7.87 4.04
N ALA A 730 -6.03 -9.02 3.46
CA ALA A 730 -5.28 -10.06 4.17
C ALA A 730 -3.83 -9.64 4.44
N LEU A 731 -3.17 -8.93 3.51
CA LEU A 731 -1.79 -8.48 3.64
C LEU A 731 -1.65 -7.20 4.48
N ASP A 732 -2.70 -6.42 4.63
CA ASP A 732 -2.73 -5.24 5.51
C ASP A 732 -2.52 -5.67 6.97
N LEU A 733 -2.95 -6.88 7.37
CA LEU A 733 -2.61 -7.49 8.66
C LEU A 733 -1.09 -7.66 8.83
N LEU A 734 -0.38 -7.98 7.74
CA LEU A 734 1.07 -8.19 7.76
C LEU A 734 1.83 -6.87 7.84
N TRP A 735 1.50 -5.89 6.98
CA TRP A 735 2.36 -4.71 6.78
C TRP A 735 1.66 -3.34 6.91
N GLY A 736 0.36 -3.33 7.18
CA GLY A 736 -0.49 -2.15 7.30
C GLY A 736 -0.93 -1.55 5.96
N ILE A 737 -1.97 -0.73 5.98
CA ILE A 737 -2.58 -0.14 4.77
C ILE A 737 -1.60 0.85 4.11
N ARG A 738 -1.05 1.79 4.90
CA ARG A 738 -0.14 2.86 4.46
C ARG A 738 1.22 2.76 5.14
N ARG A 739 2.25 3.24 4.45
CA ARG A 739 3.65 3.21 4.92
C ARG A 739 3.88 4.01 6.20
N ARG A 740 3.10 5.08 6.39
CA ARG A 740 3.04 5.95 7.56
C ARG A 740 1.56 6.25 7.84
N THR A 741 1.26 6.80 9.01
CA THR A 741 -0.10 7.19 9.43
C THR A 741 -0.62 8.44 8.74
N ASP A 742 0.15 9.08 7.86
CA ASP A 742 -0.30 10.23 7.10
C ASP A 742 -1.10 9.80 5.86
N ASN A 743 -2.16 10.55 5.55
CA ASN A 743 -3.00 10.29 4.35
C ASN A 743 -2.24 10.48 3.03
N LYS A 744 -0.97 10.92 3.07
CA LYS A 744 -0.09 11.11 1.92
C LYS A 744 0.84 9.91 1.66
N ALA A 745 1.10 9.05 2.64
CA ALA A 745 1.97 7.88 2.43
C ALA A 745 1.35 6.91 1.42
N LYS A 746 2.21 6.37 0.55
CA LYS A 746 1.82 5.31 -0.38
C LYS A 746 1.25 4.09 0.36
N TYR A 747 0.28 3.43 -0.26
CA TYR A 747 -0.17 2.12 0.18
C TYR A 747 0.99 1.13 0.16
N VAL A 748 1.09 0.30 1.20
CA VAL A 748 2.27 -0.57 1.37
C VAL A 748 2.37 -1.60 0.25
N TYR A 749 1.26 -2.24 -0.14
CA TYR A 749 1.25 -3.23 -1.24
C TYR A 749 1.80 -2.64 -2.55
N ARG A 750 1.48 -1.37 -2.84
CA ARG A 750 1.95 -0.64 -4.03
C ARG A 750 3.41 -0.26 -3.89
N TRP A 751 3.80 0.24 -2.72
CA TRP A 751 5.19 0.56 -2.40
C TRP A 751 6.10 -0.66 -2.55
N VAL A 752 5.72 -1.82 -1.98
CA VAL A 752 6.51 -3.06 -2.08
C VAL A 752 6.66 -3.47 -3.55
N TYR A 753 5.58 -3.49 -4.33
CA TYR A 753 5.64 -3.87 -5.75
C TYR A 753 6.51 -2.90 -6.58
N GLU A 754 6.32 -1.58 -6.41
CA GLU A 754 7.08 -0.56 -7.14
C GLU A 754 8.58 -0.61 -6.79
N ARG A 755 8.92 -0.79 -5.50
CA ARG A 755 10.30 -0.81 -5.02
C ARG A 755 11.05 -2.10 -5.35
N LEU A 756 10.31 -3.18 -5.60
CA LEU A 756 10.85 -4.47 -6.05
C LEU A 756 10.69 -4.69 -7.56
N SER A 757 10.39 -3.64 -8.31
CA SER A 757 10.34 -3.64 -9.77
C SER A 757 11.48 -2.81 -10.36
N ASP A 758 11.96 -3.23 -11.53
CA ASP A 758 12.87 -2.42 -12.34
C ASP A 758 12.14 -1.36 -13.19
N LEU A 759 12.90 -0.55 -13.94
CA LEU A 759 12.34 0.51 -14.79
C LEU A 759 11.50 0.00 -15.98
N ASN A 760 11.56 -1.30 -16.28
CA ASN A 760 10.77 -1.95 -17.33
C ASN A 760 9.53 -2.66 -16.75
N GLY A 761 9.26 -2.49 -15.44
CA GLY A 761 8.11 -3.07 -14.75
C GLY A 761 8.25 -4.58 -14.50
N THR A 762 9.47 -5.12 -14.47
CA THR A 762 9.69 -6.53 -14.07
C THR A 762 9.86 -6.58 -12.56
N ALA A 763 8.94 -7.27 -11.88
CA ALA A 763 9.06 -7.58 -10.46
C ALA A 763 9.81 -8.90 -10.22
N PHE A 764 10.53 -8.99 -9.10
CA PHE A 764 11.42 -10.12 -8.78
C PHE A 764 10.94 -10.87 -7.52
N PRO A 765 10.32 -12.06 -7.67
CA PRO A 765 9.87 -12.91 -6.56
C PRO A 765 10.93 -13.21 -5.49
N ARG A 766 12.18 -13.42 -5.92
CA ARG A 766 13.27 -13.74 -5.01
C ARG A 766 13.58 -12.56 -4.08
N SER A 767 13.56 -11.34 -4.62
CA SER A 767 13.78 -10.10 -3.86
C SER A 767 12.61 -9.83 -2.90
N LEU A 768 11.37 -10.22 -3.21
CA LEU A 768 10.24 -10.18 -2.26
C LEU A 768 10.50 -11.05 -1.02
N SER A 769 11.01 -12.26 -1.24
CA SER A 769 11.27 -13.20 -0.14
C SER A 769 12.36 -12.64 0.77
N ALA A 770 13.43 -12.10 0.18
CA ALA A 770 14.49 -11.41 0.91
C ALA A 770 13.98 -10.19 1.70
N LEU A 771 13.07 -9.39 1.12
CA LEU A 771 12.46 -8.26 1.81
C LEU A 771 11.68 -8.70 3.05
N LEU A 772 10.78 -9.67 2.89
CA LEU A 772 9.91 -10.12 3.97
C LEU A 772 10.69 -10.84 5.08
N GLU A 773 11.69 -11.66 4.71
CA GLU A 773 12.58 -12.35 5.64
C GLU A 773 13.36 -11.34 6.50
N ALA A 774 14.05 -10.39 5.88
CA ALA A 774 14.82 -9.38 6.60
C ALA A 774 13.92 -8.41 7.40
N ALA A 775 12.73 -8.09 6.91
CA ALA A 775 11.76 -7.29 7.67
C ALA A 775 11.29 -8.01 8.93
N ARG A 776 10.99 -9.32 8.83
CA ARG A 776 10.62 -10.13 9.99
C ARG A 776 11.78 -10.25 10.99
N ASP A 777 12.99 -10.53 10.52
CA ASP A 777 14.16 -10.68 11.38
C ASP A 777 14.49 -9.36 12.09
N GLN A 778 14.38 -8.22 11.39
CA GLN A 778 14.52 -6.90 11.99
C GLN A 778 13.43 -6.64 13.03
N GLU A 779 12.18 -7.00 12.75
CA GLU A 779 11.08 -6.83 13.70
C GLU A 779 11.33 -7.61 15.00
N LEU A 780 11.85 -8.84 14.90
CA LEU A 780 12.22 -9.66 16.06
C LEU A 780 13.32 -9.03 16.91
N THR A 781 14.19 -8.18 16.35
CA THR A 781 15.21 -7.47 17.14
C THR A 781 14.61 -6.48 18.13
N TYR A 782 13.41 -5.95 17.85
CA TYR A 782 12.71 -5.02 18.73
C TYR A 782 12.03 -5.69 19.92
N LYS A 783 11.97 -7.03 19.94
CA LYS A 783 11.40 -7.78 21.05
C LYS A 783 12.17 -7.46 22.34
N ASP A 784 11.43 -7.18 23.41
CA ASP A 784 11.94 -6.82 24.75
C ASP A 784 12.77 -5.52 24.83
N GLN A 785 12.79 -4.68 23.79
CA GLN A 785 13.45 -3.36 23.82
C GLN A 785 12.53 -2.26 24.34
N THR A 786 12.83 -1.70 25.52
CA THR A 786 12.03 -0.62 26.13
C THR A 786 12.24 0.76 25.47
N SER A 787 13.31 0.94 24.69
CA SER A 787 13.63 2.19 23.99
C SER A 787 12.92 2.35 22.64
N VAL A 788 12.36 1.27 22.10
CA VAL A 788 11.66 1.28 20.81
C VAL A 788 10.17 1.45 21.08
N LYS A 789 9.58 2.53 20.56
CA LYS A 789 8.13 2.75 20.66
C LYS A 789 7.35 1.54 20.17
N SER A 790 6.21 1.22 20.78
CA SER A 790 5.32 0.19 20.25
C SER A 790 4.90 0.52 18.81
N PRO A 791 4.61 -0.49 17.97
CA PRO A 791 4.11 -0.24 16.61
C PRO A 791 2.76 0.48 16.69
N THR A 792 2.31 1.04 15.56
CA THR A 792 0.88 1.29 15.38
C THR A 792 0.15 -0.05 15.43
N ASP A 793 -0.99 -0.13 16.12
CA ASP A 793 -1.71 -1.38 16.39
C ASP A 793 -2.29 -2.04 15.11
N ASP A 794 -1.99 -1.51 13.92
CA ASP A 794 -2.56 -1.88 12.62
C ASP A 794 -1.72 -2.89 11.80
N ARG A 795 -0.55 -3.35 12.28
CA ARG A 795 0.33 -4.25 11.51
C ARG A 795 1.26 -5.16 12.33
N LEU A 796 1.68 -6.27 11.72
CA LEU A 796 2.73 -7.14 12.25
C LEU A 796 4.15 -6.61 11.97
N LEU A 797 4.45 -6.20 10.74
CA LEU A 797 5.77 -5.69 10.31
C LEU A 797 5.73 -4.17 10.13
N ARG A 798 6.63 -3.45 10.81
CA ARG A 798 6.66 -1.99 10.75
C ARG A 798 7.25 -1.48 9.44
N GLY A 799 6.89 -0.25 9.09
CA GLY A 799 7.49 0.46 7.95
C GLY A 799 9.02 0.49 8.00
N LYS A 800 9.62 0.68 9.18
CA LYS A 800 11.09 0.68 9.33
C LYS A 800 11.72 -0.69 9.06
N SER A 801 11.06 -1.77 9.48
CA SER A 801 11.49 -3.14 9.21
C SER A 801 11.39 -3.45 7.71
N LEU A 802 10.35 -2.98 7.03
CA LEU A 802 10.22 -3.11 5.56
C LEU A 802 11.28 -2.32 4.79
N GLU A 803 11.75 -1.18 5.30
CA GLU A 803 12.88 -0.45 4.70
C GLU A 803 14.17 -1.24 4.78
N ILE A 804 14.48 -1.82 5.95
CA ILE A 804 15.65 -2.69 6.13
C ILE A 804 15.51 -3.96 5.26
N GLY A 805 14.28 -4.48 5.12
CA GLY A 805 13.97 -5.52 4.15
C GLY A 805 14.26 -5.11 2.70
N LEU A 806 13.90 -3.89 2.31
CA LEU A 806 14.18 -3.37 0.97
C LEU A 806 15.69 -3.26 0.71
N GLU A 807 16.49 -2.85 1.70
CA GLU A 807 17.95 -2.86 1.60
C GLU A 807 18.45 -4.27 1.28
N LYS A 808 17.96 -5.29 2.02
CA LYS A 808 18.38 -6.68 1.80
C LYS A 808 17.95 -7.24 0.44
N ALA A 809 16.74 -6.90 0.01
CA ALA A 809 16.23 -7.26 -1.31
C ALA A 809 17.05 -6.60 -2.44
N SER A 810 17.50 -5.36 -2.21
CA SER A 810 18.36 -4.64 -3.15
C SER A 810 19.75 -5.27 -3.25
N GLU A 811 20.36 -5.68 -2.13
CA GLU A 811 21.61 -6.44 -2.13
C GLU A 811 21.50 -7.73 -2.95
N GLU A 812 20.44 -8.54 -2.71
CA GLU A 812 20.19 -9.77 -3.46
C GLU A 812 20.10 -9.52 -4.96
N ARG A 813 19.40 -8.45 -5.35
CA ARG A 813 19.22 -8.09 -6.76
C ARG A 813 20.51 -7.59 -7.41
N CYS A 814 21.30 -6.80 -6.69
CA CYS A 814 22.62 -6.33 -7.14
C CYS A 814 23.62 -7.47 -7.28
N ASP A 815 23.60 -8.48 -6.40
CA ASP A 815 24.42 -9.68 -6.57
C ASP A 815 23.98 -10.48 -7.80
N ALA A 816 22.67 -10.61 -8.02
CA ALA A 816 22.15 -11.30 -9.19
C ALA A 816 22.51 -10.60 -10.50
N ILE A 817 22.49 -9.26 -10.57
CA ILE A 817 22.87 -8.53 -11.79
C ILE A 817 24.39 -8.58 -12.05
N LYS A 818 25.24 -8.60 -11.00
CA LYS A 818 26.69 -8.85 -11.13
C LYS A 818 26.97 -10.24 -11.71
N GLN A 819 26.22 -11.26 -11.28
CA GLN A 819 26.32 -12.60 -11.87
C GLN A 819 25.82 -12.65 -13.32
N GLU A 820 24.81 -11.84 -13.66
CA GLU A 820 24.29 -11.77 -15.03
C GLU A 820 25.28 -11.12 -16.00
N TYR A 821 26.09 -10.15 -15.53
CA TYR A 821 27.06 -9.39 -16.32
C TYR A 821 28.43 -9.31 -15.64
N PRO A 822 29.21 -10.41 -15.60
CA PRO A 822 30.49 -10.46 -14.88
C PRO A 822 31.50 -9.41 -15.37
N ASP A 823 31.52 -9.10 -16.66
CA ASP A 823 32.45 -8.12 -17.23
C ASP A 823 32.17 -6.69 -16.76
N LEU A 824 30.93 -6.40 -16.31
CA LEU A 824 30.54 -5.08 -15.82
C LEU A 824 30.64 -4.93 -14.30
N CYS A 825 31.20 -5.92 -13.58
CA CYS A 825 31.38 -5.82 -12.13
C CYS A 825 32.13 -4.55 -11.70
N LYS A 826 33.20 -4.17 -12.43
CA LYS A 826 33.93 -2.92 -12.15
C LYS A 826 33.04 -1.69 -12.24
N PHE A 827 32.16 -1.65 -13.25
CA PHE A 827 31.19 -0.56 -13.40
C PHE A 827 30.19 -0.57 -12.24
N PHE A 828 29.62 -1.72 -11.88
CA PHE A 828 28.66 -1.81 -10.78
C PHE A 828 29.26 -1.42 -9.43
N ASP A 829 30.49 -1.83 -9.14
CA ASP A 829 31.19 -1.46 -7.91
C ASP A 829 31.49 0.04 -7.85
N SER A 830 31.72 0.68 -9.01
CA SER A 830 31.95 2.13 -9.09
C SER A 830 30.70 3.01 -8.91
N LEU A 831 29.51 2.41 -8.74
CA LEU A 831 28.27 3.14 -8.44
C LEU A 831 28.17 3.55 -6.96
N GLU A 832 29.02 3.01 -6.08
CA GLU A 832 29.03 3.38 -4.66
C GLU A 832 29.22 4.90 -4.49
N GLY A 833 28.31 5.55 -3.75
CA GLY A 833 28.30 7.00 -3.53
C GLY A 833 27.78 7.85 -4.70
N VAL A 834 27.50 7.26 -5.87
CA VAL A 834 26.93 7.97 -7.03
C VAL A 834 25.46 8.31 -6.77
N PRO A 835 24.96 9.51 -7.11
CA PRO A 835 23.54 9.84 -7.01
C PRO A 835 22.66 8.85 -7.77
N ALA A 836 21.48 8.50 -7.24
CA ALA A 836 20.48 7.68 -7.95
C ALA A 836 19.89 8.37 -9.20
N LEU A 837 20.11 9.70 -9.30
CA LEU A 837 19.79 10.53 -10.47
C LEU A 837 21.05 11.24 -11.01
N PRO A 838 22.05 10.52 -11.55
CA PRO A 838 23.26 11.18 -12.03
C PRO A 838 22.99 11.95 -13.33
N SER A 839 23.76 13.02 -13.55
CA SER A 839 23.78 13.71 -14.84
C SER A 839 24.40 12.82 -15.92
N ARG A 840 24.22 13.19 -17.20
CA ARG A 840 24.85 12.49 -18.32
C ARG A 840 26.36 12.43 -18.15
N GLU A 841 26.98 13.55 -17.77
CA GLU A 841 28.44 13.68 -17.62
C GLU A 841 28.97 12.77 -16.50
N GLN A 842 28.25 12.70 -15.37
CA GLN A 842 28.64 11.83 -14.25
C GLN A 842 28.63 10.36 -14.66
N LEU A 843 27.56 9.91 -15.32
CA LEU A 843 27.44 8.52 -15.75
C LEU A 843 28.42 8.18 -16.89
N GLU A 844 28.66 9.13 -17.80
CA GLU A 844 29.63 8.98 -18.89
C GLU A 844 31.07 8.86 -18.36
N GLN A 845 31.43 9.63 -17.33
CA GLN A 845 32.75 9.51 -16.69
C GLN A 845 32.95 8.16 -16.00
N ILE A 846 31.91 7.63 -15.35
CA ILE A 846 31.94 6.30 -14.73
C ILE A 846 32.09 5.21 -15.80
N TRP A 847 31.35 5.32 -16.90
CA TRP A 847 31.45 4.41 -18.04
C TRP A 847 32.85 4.44 -18.68
N GLN A 848 33.42 5.63 -18.93
CA GLN A 848 34.75 5.80 -19.52
C GLN A 848 35.83 5.05 -18.73
N ASN A 849 35.75 5.08 -17.39
CA ASN A 849 36.76 4.47 -16.52
C ASN A 849 36.59 2.95 -16.34
N ASN A 850 35.37 2.42 -16.51
CA ASN A 850 35.06 1.06 -16.05
C ASN A 850 34.39 0.14 -17.08
N ALA A 851 33.88 0.67 -18.19
CA ALA A 851 33.11 -0.09 -19.18
C ALA A 851 33.45 0.26 -20.66
N LEU A 852 34.38 1.18 -20.91
CA LEU A 852 34.79 1.58 -22.26
C LEU A 852 35.37 0.43 -23.10
N GLU A 853 36.07 -0.50 -22.45
CA GLU A 853 36.63 -1.69 -23.12
C GLU A 853 35.54 -2.68 -23.59
N ILE A 854 34.33 -2.58 -23.03
CA ILE A 854 33.19 -3.47 -23.30
C ILE A 854 32.21 -2.82 -24.27
N TYR A 855 31.89 -1.55 -24.03
CA TYR A 855 31.00 -0.73 -24.86
C TYR A 855 31.77 0.47 -25.39
N SER A 856 31.91 0.57 -26.70
CA SER A 856 32.72 1.63 -27.35
C SER A 856 32.04 2.99 -27.40
N GLN A 857 30.70 3.03 -27.31
CA GLN A 857 29.90 4.26 -27.35
C GLN A 857 29.02 4.36 -26.10
N PHE A 858 28.97 5.56 -25.50
CA PHE A 858 28.16 5.80 -24.32
C PHE A 858 26.66 5.59 -24.58
N ASP A 859 26.13 6.01 -25.74
CA ASP A 859 24.71 5.86 -26.04
C ASP A 859 24.31 4.36 -26.19
N GLU A 860 25.22 3.51 -26.68
CA GLU A 860 25.03 2.05 -26.71
C GLU A 860 24.98 1.48 -25.28
N PHE A 861 25.91 1.91 -24.42
CA PHE A 861 25.93 1.52 -23.02
C PHE A 861 24.67 1.98 -22.27
N ALA A 862 24.24 3.23 -22.47
CA ALA A 862 23.04 3.78 -21.87
C ALA A 862 21.77 3.05 -22.33
N ASN A 863 21.69 2.69 -23.61
CA ASN A 863 20.61 1.85 -24.14
C ASN A 863 20.61 0.48 -23.47
N PHE A 864 21.79 -0.14 -23.31
CA PHE A 864 21.93 -1.40 -22.59
C PHE A 864 21.43 -1.29 -21.13
N LEU A 865 21.80 -0.24 -20.40
CA LEU A 865 21.31 -0.01 -19.03
C LEU A 865 19.78 0.09 -18.98
N SER A 866 19.16 0.72 -19.98
CA SER A 866 17.70 0.81 -20.13
C SER A 866 17.08 -0.55 -20.49
N GLU A 867 17.71 -1.33 -21.38
CA GLU A 867 17.25 -2.67 -21.76
C GLU A 867 17.24 -3.65 -20.57
N ILE A 868 18.24 -3.56 -19.68
CA ILE A 868 18.32 -4.33 -18.44
C ILE A 868 17.58 -3.67 -17.28
N GLY A 869 16.80 -2.62 -17.54
CA GLY A 869 15.94 -1.95 -16.56
C GLY A 869 16.66 -1.32 -15.38
N LEU A 870 17.98 -1.13 -15.46
CA LEU A 870 18.80 -0.60 -14.39
C LEU A 870 18.69 0.93 -14.30
N ALA A 871 18.89 1.61 -15.43
CA ALA A 871 18.85 3.07 -15.53
C ALA A 871 18.24 3.54 -16.85
N LYS A 872 17.49 4.65 -16.84
CA LYS A 872 16.88 5.24 -18.04
C LYS A 872 16.90 6.76 -17.98
N TRP A 873 17.05 7.42 -19.13
CA TRP A 873 16.93 8.88 -19.24
C TRP A 873 15.53 9.35 -18.85
N ARG A 874 15.44 10.34 -17.97
CA ARG A 874 14.20 11.01 -17.59
C ARG A 874 14.16 12.42 -18.16
N GLU A 875 13.23 12.66 -19.06
CA GLU A 875 13.13 13.94 -19.80
C GLU A 875 12.80 15.14 -18.90
N LYS A 876 12.01 14.95 -17.83
CA LYS A 876 11.63 16.06 -16.94
C LYS A 876 12.82 16.53 -16.10
N GLU A 877 13.58 15.58 -15.56
CA GLU A 877 14.72 15.83 -14.67
C GLU A 877 16.05 16.04 -15.43
N GLN A 878 16.08 15.75 -16.74
CA GLN A 878 17.28 15.79 -17.60
C GLN A 878 18.45 14.99 -17.01
N ARG A 879 18.14 13.83 -16.43
CA ARG A 879 19.06 12.95 -15.69
C ARG A 879 18.74 11.49 -15.97
N TYR A 880 19.70 10.60 -15.76
CA TYR A 880 19.43 9.16 -15.73
C TYR A 880 18.81 8.82 -14.38
N GLY A 881 17.69 8.11 -14.34
CA GLY A 881 17.14 7.58 -13.08
C GLY A 881 17.44 6.11 -12.95
N PHE A 882 18.04 5.70 -11.84
CA PHE A 882 18.21 4.30 -11.48
C PHE A 882 16.93 3.74 -10.83
N ALA A 883 16.64 2.46 -11.05
CA ALA A 883 15.53 1.79 -10.37
C ALA A 883 15.84 1.61 -8.88
N ASP A 884 14.85 1.87 -8.02
CA ASP A 884 15.00 1.83 -6.56
C ASP A 884 15.54 0.48 -6.05
N ILE A 885 15.17 -0.64 -6.69
CA ILE A 885 15.65 -1.99 -6.32
C ILE A 885 17.18 -2.15 -6.43
N TYR A 886 17.90 -1.25 -7.09
CA TYR A 886 19.37 -1.32 -7.22
C TYR A 886 20.11 -0.29 -6.38
N VAL A 887 19.42 0.72 -5.85
CA VAL A 887 20.04 1.88 -5.21
C VAL A 887 20.77 1.48 -3.92
N TYR A 888 20.10 0.72 -3.05
CA TYR A 888 20.67 0.31 -1.77
C TYR A 888 21.79 -0.73 -1.93
N GLY A 889 21.59 -1.74 -2.79
CA GLY A 889 22.55 -2.82 -3.02
C GLY A 889 23.85 -2.35 -3.68
N PHE A 890 23.79 -1.31 -4.53
CA PHE A 890 24.97 -0.64 -5.06
C PHE A 890 25.47 0.54 -4.21
N ARG A 891 24.84 0.79 -3.06
CA ARG A 891 25.21 1.87 -2.12
C ARG A 891 25.28 3.25 -2.78
N MET A 892 24.34 3.51 -3.68
CA MET A 892 24.19 4.79 -4.36
C MET A 892 23.64 5.84 -3.38
N SER A 893 24.02 7.10 -3.58
CA SER A 893 23.49 8.22 -2.81
C SER A 893 22.09 8.58 -3.30
N ARG A 894 21.15 8.84 -2.38
CA ARG A 894 19.83 9.39 -2.73
C ARG A 894 19.84 10.93 -2.92
N THR A 895 21.01 11.56 -2.99
CA THR A 895 21.08 13.01 -3.22
C THR A 895 20.55 13.39 -4.61
N GLY A 896 19.45 14.14 -4.64
CA GLY A 896 18.86 14.63 -5.90
C GLY A 896 17.56 13.95 -6.34
N THR A 897 17.01 13.02 -5.57
CA THR A 897 15.61 12.53 -5.69
C THR A 897 14.57 13.51 -5.12
N LYS A 898 14.91 14.81 -5.06
CA LYS A 898 14.05 15.89 -4.56
C LYS A 898 13.04 16.33 -5.62
#